data_AF-A0A5U6CXX8-F1
#
_entry.id   AF-A0A5U6CXX8-F1
#
_cell.length_a   1.000
_cell.length_b   1.000
_cell.length_c   1.000
_cell.angle_alpha   90.00
_cell.angle_beta   90.00
_cell.angle_gamma   90.00
#
_symmetry.space_group_name_H-M   'P 1'
#
loop_
_entity.id
_entity.type
_entity.pdbx_description
1 polymer ?
#
loop_
_entity_poly.entity_id
_entity_poly.type
_entity_poly.pdbx_seq_one_letter_code
_entity_poly.pdbx_strand_id
1 'polypeptide(L)'
;MAFSWIQPSFAGGEIGPSLYGRIDMSKYQVALRKCDNFIVRQYGGVENRPGTRFVGPAKYPDRKCRLIPFQFSTVQTYALEFGHNYMRVIKDGAYVLTTSNVIYELAMPYADTDLFRIKFTQSADVLTLVHPAYPPKELRRYAHDNWQIVDVTTKNGPFEDINVDETVKVYASASTGTITLTASSAIFGAEQVGKLFYLEQPAVDSVPVWETSKTTAINDVRRADSNYYRANTSGKTGTLRPSHTEGMSWDGWGGTGSDDTGIQWEYLHSGFGIAKITAVAGDGLTATADVVSFIPSQVVGSANASYKWAKYAWNSVNGYPSTVVYYQQRLYFAASTAYPQTIWASRTGDYKDFGKNNPIQDDDRIIYTYAGRQVNEIRHLIDIGNLVALTSGGEYTISGDQNKVLTPSAFSFSSQGNNGSSNVPPIAVANIALFIQEKGSVVRDLAYSFDVDGYQGTDLTILANHLFQKHSIVDWSFCIVPYSSAFCIRDDGKLLVLTYLRDQQVFAWAPQSSAGKYESTCSISEGSEDAVYFVVNRTINGQTVRYIERLSSRLFTNDEDAFFVDCGLSYDGRNTSSRTMTISGGTGDWSYQVDYPVTVSGGAYFVNTDVGAQIQFPYTGTDPDTNEPVAKELRGDIISVTSNTAVVVRFNRNVPPVLRNVATTNWQMARQTFSGLAHLEGQTVNILSDASVEPQKTVTGGAVTLESPGAVVHIGLPITAEFETLDININGQETLLDKKQVIPTVTMVVNASRGIWATTPGGTWYEYPQREFEFYDDPVDDATGKVEVKLDSNWDKNGRVKVRQLDPLPLSVLAVLPRLTVGGF
;
A
#
# COMPACT_ATOMS: atom_id res chain seq x y z
N MET A 1 50.89 5.45 15.73
CA MET A 1 50.27 6.72 16.19
C MET A 1 48.76 6.55 16.05
N ALA A 2 47.98 6.94 17.05
CA ALA A 2 46.52 6.84 16.97
C ALA A 2 45.97 7.95 16.06
N PHE A 3 45.01 7.62 15.20
CA PHE A 3 44.31 8.60 14.36
C PHE A 3 42.79 8.34 14.40
N SER A 4 42.01 9.36 14.10
CA SER A 4 40.55 9.23 14.00
C SER A 4 40.16 9.07 12.54
N TRP A 5 39.44 8.01 12.23
CA TRP A 5 38.81 7.80 10.92
C TRP A 5 37.33 8.17 11.02
N ILE A 6 36.72 8.70 9.97
CA ILE A 6 35.30 9.08 9.95
C ILE A 6 34.56 8.30 8.87
N GLN A 7 33.44 7.69 9.25
CA GLN A 7 32.39 7.22 8.35
C GLN A 7 31.23 8.22 8.40
N PRO A 8 31.11 9.13 7.41
CA PRO A 8 30.13 10.21 7.44
C PRO A 8 28.75 9.82 6.85
N SER A 9 28.62 8.62 6.30
CA SER A 9 27.39 8.16 5.63
C SER A 9 27.27 6.64 5.65
N PHE A 10 26.02 6.19 5.61
CA PHE A 10 25.56 4.81 5.61
C PHE A 10 24.63 4.52 4.41
N ALA A 11 24.66 5.38 3.39
CA ALA A 11 23.80 5.31 2.18
C ALA A 11 23.95 4.02 1.34
N GLY A 12 24.94 3.18 1.63
CA GLY A 12 25.10 1.84 1.06
C GLY A 12 24.22 0.77 1.71
N GLY A 13 23.70 1.03 2.92
CA GLY A 13 22.94 0.05 3.71
C GLY A 13 23.77 -1.19 4.07
N GLU A 14 23.09 -2.27 4.45
CA GLU A 14 23.72 -3.56 4.71
C GLU A 14 24.18 -4.22 3.40
N ILE A 15 25.45 -4.63 3.35
CA ILE A 15 26.02 -5.34 2.19
C ILE A 15 26.37 -6.80 2.49
N GLY A 16 26.41 -7.61 1.44
CA GLY A 16 26.61 -9.05 1.54
C GLY A 16 28.02 -9.46 1.93
N PRO A 17 28.17 -10.59 2.65
CA PRO A 17 29.48 -11.10 3.08
C PRO A 17 30.50 -11.31 1.97
N SER A 18 30.05 -11.63 0.75
CA SER A 18 30.93 -11.77 -0.42
C SER A 18 31.61 -10.46 -0.85
N LEU A 19 31.14 -9.31 -0.36
CA LEU A 19 31.66 -7.99 -0.70
C LEU A 19 32.58 -7.40 0.38
N TYR A 20 32.81 -8.09 1.50
CA TYR A 20 33.65 -7.56 2.58
C TYR A 20 35.12 -7.32 2.17
N GLY A 21 35.60 -7.97 1.11
CA GLY A 21 36.92 -7.71 0.54
C GLY A 21 36.96 -6.59 -0.52
N ARG A 22 35.81 -6.05 -0.93
CA ARG A 22 35.69 -5.07 -2.03
C ARG A 22 35.88 -3.63 -1.56
N ILE A 23 36.98 -3.39 -0.86
CA ILE A 23 37.39 -2.06 -0.37
C ILE A 23 37.61 -1.05 -1.49
N ASP A 24 37.77 -1.51 -2.74
CA ASP A 24 37.89 -0.68 -3.94
C ASP A 24 36.58 0.00 -4.36
N MET A 25 35.43 -0.54 -3.93
CA MET A 25 34.12 -0.01 -4.31
C MET A 25 33.80 1.26 -3.51
N SER A 26 33.40 2.33 -4.19
CA SER A 26 32.95 3.57 -3.53
C SER A 26 31.83 3.33 -2.51
N LYS A 27 30.88 2.43 -2.84
CA LYS A 27 29.79 2.05 -1.93
C LYS A 27 30.24 1.33 -0.66
N TYR A 28 31.42 0.69 -0.65
CA TYR A 28 31.94 0.04 0.56
C TYR A 28 32.13 1.06 1.70
N GLN A 29 32.60 2.27 1.38
CA GLN A 29 32.92 3.30 2.38
C GLN A 29 31.69 3.88 3.09
N VAL A 30 30.52 3.72 2.48
CA VAL A 30 29.24 4.21 2.99
C VAL A 30 28.28 3.06 3.31
N ALA A 31 28.78 1.83 3.38
CA ALA A 31 27.99 0.65 3.67
C ALA A 31 28.20 0.16 5.11
N LEU A 32 27.32 -0.74 5.51
CA LEU A 32 27.33 -1.40 6.80
C LEU A 32 27.45 -2.91 6.60
N ARG A 33 28.08 -3.57 7.56
CA ARG A 33 28.16 -5.02 7.63
C ARG A 33 26.83 -5.63 8.09
N LYS A 34 26.14 -4.92 8.99
CA LYS A 34 24.81 -5.22 9.53
C LYS A 34 24.03 -3.91 9.74
N CYS A 35 22.74 -3.88 9.41
CA CYS A 35 21.87 -2.73 9.62
C CYS A 35 20.44 -3.20 10.00
N ASP A 36 20.29 -3.79 11.19
CA ASP A 36 19.04 -4.41 11.63
C ASP A 36 18.24 -3.47 12.54
N ASN A 37 16.94 -3.32 12.25
CA ASN A 37 16.01 -2.39 12.91
C ASN A 37 16.47 -0.92 12.87
N PHE A 38 17.26 -0.56 11.86
CA PHE A 38 17.59 0.81 11.50
C PHE A 38 16.99 1.15 10.13
N ILE A 39 16.71 2.43 9.88
CA ILE A 39 16.34 2.99 8.59
C ILE A 39 17.43 3.96 8.19
N VAL A 40 17.96 3.78 6.98
CA VAL A 40 18.95 4.69 6.40
C VAL A 40 18.20 5.92 5.86
N ARG A 41 18.60 7.12 6.27
CA ARG A 41 18.02 8.37 5.79
C ARG A 41 18.55 8.75 4.42
N GLN A 42 17.79 9.59 3.74
CA GLN A 42 18.09 10.12 2.42
C GLN A 42 19.47 10.80 2.34
N TYR A 43 19.85 11.50 3.39
CA TYR A 43 21.15 12.19 3.53
C TYR A 43 22.28 11.31 4.11
N GLY A 44 22.02 10.02 4.34
CA GLY A 44 23.04 9.03 4.69
C GLY A 44 23.19 8.67 6.17
N GLY A 45 22.54 9.38 7.10
CA GLY A 45 22.49 8.96 8.52
C GLY A 45 21.67 7.67 8.73
N VAL A 46 21.80 7.02 9.89
CA VAL A 46 20.95 5.90 10.30
C VAL A 46 20.16 6.23 11.55
N GLU A 47 18.93 5.74 11.58
CA GLU A 47 17.98 5.98 12.65
C GLU A 47 17.29 4.69 13.04
N ASN A 48 17.21 4.37 14.33
CA ASN A 48 16.45 3.20 14.74
C ASN A 48 14.99 3.35 14.28
N ARG A 49 14.41 2.26 13.77
CA ARG A 49 13.03 2.29 13.29
C ARG A 49 12.08 2.64 14.46
N PRO A 50 10.99 3.38 14.20
CA PRO A 50 9.95 3.52 15.20
C PRO A 50 9.26 2.17 15.47
N GLY A 51 8.51 2.12 16.56
CA GLY A 51 7.69 0.98 16.93
C GLY A 51 6.42 0.85 16.09
N THR A 52 5.72 -0.28 16.24
CA THR A 52 4.42 -0.52 15.61
C THR A 52 3.30 -0.43 16.64
N ARG A 53 2.28 0.39 16.38
CA ARG A 53 1.06 0.52 17.21
C ARG A 53 0.10 -0.61 16.87
N PHE A 54 -0.46 -1.25 17.89
CA PHE A 54 -1.52 -2.24 17.71
C PHE A 54 -2.83 -1.55 17.29
N VAL A 55 -3.37 -1.92 16.12
CA VAL A 55 -4.66 -1.43 15.61
C VAL A 55 -5.80 -2.34 16.07
N GLY A 56 -5.58 -3.65 15.99
CA GLY A 56 -6.52 -4.67 16.41
C GLY A 56 -6.25 -6.04 15.81
N PRO A 57 -6.96 -7.08 16.26
CA PRO A 57 -6.83 -8.41 15.67
C PRO A 57 -7.46 -8.45 14.28
N ALA A 58 -6.85 -9.23 13.37
CA ALA A 58 -7.54 -9.68 12.16
C ALA A 58 -8.76 -10.54 12.56
N LYS A 59 -9.77 -10.63 11.69
CA LYS A 59 -10.99 -11.41 12.01
C LYS A 59 -10.69 -12.87 12.33
N TYR A 60 -9.87 -13.52 11.50
CA TYR A 60 -9.51 -14.92 11.64
C TYR A 60 -8.04 -15.03 12.00
N PRO A 61 -7.69 -15.56 13.19
CA PRO A 61 -6.31 -15.68 13.60
C PRO A 61 -5.54 -16.74 12.78
N ASP A 62 -6.23 -17.74 12.26
CA ASP A 62 -5.69 -18.90 11.55
C ASP A 62 -5.55 -18.71 10.03
N ARG A 63 -6.18 -17.69 9.44
CA ARG A 63 -6.17 -17.42 7.99
C ARG A 63 -5.45 -16.13 7.63
N LYS A 64 -4.76 -16.13 6.49
CA LYS A 64 -4.08 -14.92 6.00
C LYS A 64 -5.08 -13.84 5.61
N CYS A 65 -4.70 -12.59 5.83
CA CYS A 65 -5.34 -11.42 5.26
C CYS A 65 -4.31 -10.56 4.52
N ARG A 66 -4.78 -9.68 3.64
CA ARG A 66 -3.98 -8.77 2.83
C ARG A 66 -4.47 -7.34 3.02
N LEU A 67 -3.55 -6.41 3.13
CA LEU A 67 -3.85 -4.98 3.15
C LEU A 67 -3.82 -4.41 1.74
N ILE A 68 -4.87 -3.69 1.36
CA ILE A 68 -4.97 -2.97 0.09
C ILE A 68 -5.20 -1.48 0.40
N PRO A 69 -4.36 -0.57 -0.13
CA PRO A 69 -4.57 0.86 0.07
C PRO A 69 -5.73 1.36 -0.78
N PHE A 70 -6.49 2.32 -0.26
CA PHE A 70 -7.51 3.06 -0.99
C PHE A 70 -7.37 4.56 -0.69
N GLN A 71 -7.36 5.40 -1.73
CA GLN A 71 -7.16 6.84 -1.59
C GLN A 71 -8.16 7.62 -2.42
N PHE A 72 -9.25 8.11 -1.81
CA PHE A 72 -10.18 9.02 -2.49
C PHE A 72 -9.58 10.43 -2.63
N SER A 73 -8.92 10.90 -1.57
CA SER A 73 -8.22 12.18 -1.51
C SER A 73 -7.04 12.08 -0.54
N THR A 74 -6.24 13.14 -0.39
CA THR A 74 -5.14 13.19 0.60
C THR A 74 -5.61 13.13 2.05
N VAL A 75 -6.91 13.36 2.32
CA VAL A 75 -7.48 13.36 3.68
C VAL A 75 -8.38 12.14 3.93
N GLN A 76 -8.87 11.50 2.86
CA GLN A 76 -9.72 10.33 2.93
C GLN A 76 -9.02 9.13 2.28
N THR A 77 -8.17 8.52 3.08
CA THR A 77 -7.42 7.31 2.76
C THR A 77 -7.81 6.19 3.72
N TYR A 78 -7.65 4.94 3.28
CA TYR A 78 -8.02 3.77 4.06
C TYR A 78 -7.08 2.61 3.77
N ALA A 79 -6.70 1.88 4.82
CA ALA A 79 -6.11 0.57 4.70
C ALA A 79 -7.25 -0.46 4.76
N LEU A 80 -7.45 -1.22 3.68
CA LEU A 80 -8.51 -2.21 3.59
C LEU A 80 -7.95 -3.59 3.95
N GLU A 81 -8.47 -4.19 5.02
CA GLU A 81 -8.13 -5.56 5.42
C GLU A 81 -9.02 -6.54 4.65
N PHE A 82 -8.49 -7.11 3.56
CA PHE A 82 -9.13 -8.20 2.83
C PHE A 82 -8.77 -9.52 3.51
N GLY A 83 -9.75 -10.31 3.94
CA GLY A 83 -9.56 -11.64 4.50
C GLY A 83 -10.50 -12.66 3.86
N HIS A 84 -10.52 -13.89 4.39
CA HIS A 84 -11.34 -14.98 3.85
C HIS A 84 -12.83 -14.61 3.81
N ASN A 85 -13.33 -14.26 2.62
CA ASN A 85 -14.71 -13.84 2.34
C ASN A 85 -15.18 -12.56 3.05
N TYR A 86 -14.26 -11.68 3.48
CA TYR A 86 -14.64 -10.39 4.08
C TYR A 86 -13.64 -9.28 3.74
N MET A 87 -14.07 -8.04 3.97
CA MET A 87 -13.22 -6.86 4.04
C MET A 87 -13.62 -6.02 5.26
N ARG A 88 -12.62 -5.47 5.97
CA ARG A 88 -12.78 -4.43 7.00
C ARG A 88 -12.02 -3.18 6.61
N VAL A 89 -12.39 -2.06 7.22
CA VAL A 89 -11.87 -0.72 6.87
C VAL A 89 -11.11 -0.14 8.05
N ILE A 90 -9.91 0.33 7.81
CA ILE A 90 -9.04 0.98 8.81
C ILE A 90 -8.77 2.42 8.35
N LYS A 91 -8.90 3.36 9.29
CA LYS A 91 -8.65 4.78 9.09
C LYS A 91 -8.05 5.38 10.37
N ASP A 92 -7.05 6.24 10.22
CA ASP A 92 -6.43 6.99 11.33
C ASP A 92 -5.96 6.08 12.48
N GLY A 93 -5.40 4.92 12.14
CA GLY A 93 -4.88 3.94 13.10
C GLY A 93 -5.92 3.11 13.85
N ALA A 94 -7.19 3.14 13.44
CA ALA A 94 -8.27 2.36 14.06
C ALA A 94 -9.22 1.73 13.04
N TYR A 95 -9.88 0.62 13.43
CA TYR A 95 -10.98 0.08 12.64
C TYR A 95 -12.16 1.04 12.62
N VAL A 96 -12.74 1.24 11.43
CA VAL A 96 -14.01 1.97 11.29
C VAL A 96 -15.11 1.18 11.97
N LEU A 97 -15.89 1.87 12.80
CA LEU A 97 -17.04 1.30 13.51
C LEU A 97 -18.35 1.73 12.85
N THR A 98 -19.33 0.84 12.91
CA THR A 98 -20.73 1.15 12.62
C THR A 98 -21.33 2.03 13.71
N THR A 99 -22.52 2.57 13.48
CA THR A 99 -23.30 3.33 14.47
C THR A 99 -23.61 2.56 15.76
N SER A 100 -23.48 1.23 15.75
CA SER A 100 -23.66 0.36 16.93
C SER A 100 -22.33 0.04 17.64
N ASN A 101 -21.23 0.75 17.34
CA ASN A 101 -19.88 0.53 17.88
C ASN A 101 -19.31 -0.87 17.62
N VAL A 102 -19.67 -1.47 16.47
CA VAL A 102 -19.09 -2.74 15.99
C VAL A 102 -18.25 -2.48 14.75
N ILE A 103 -17.12 -3.18 14.59
CA ILE A 103 -16.24 -3.07 13.42
C ILE A 103 -17.05 -3.28 12.12
N TYR A 104 -16.95 -2.31 11.20
CA TYR A 104 -17.59 -2.39 9.90
C TYR A 104 -16.97 -3.50 9.04
N GLU A 105 -17.83 -4.31 8.42
CA GLU A 105 -17.43 -5.46 7.61
C GLU A 105 -18.30 -5.59 6.35
N LEU A 106 -17.68 -5.86 5.21
CA LEU A 106 -18.34 -6.16 3.95
C LEU A 106 -17.98 -7.57 3.49
N ALA A 107 -18.98 -8.35 3.05
CA ALA A 107 -18.74 -9.68 2.48
C ALA A 107 -17.98 -9.58 1.15
N MET A 108 -16.99 -10.44 0.96
CA MET A 108 -16.16 -10.52 -0.25
C MET A 108 -16.20 -11.92 -0.87
N PRO A 109 -15.97 -12.07 -2.18
CA PRO A 109 -16.00 -13.36 -2.86
C PRO A 109 -14.67 -14.15 -2.77
N TYR A 110 -13.62 -13.57 -2.18
CA TYR A 110 -12.25 -14.09 -2.27
C TYR A 110 -11.87 -14.95 -1.04
N ALA A 111 -11.34 -16.15 -1.31
CA ALA A 111 -10.70 -16.97 -0.28
C ALA A 111 -9.31 -16.41 0.10
N ASP A 112 -8.81 -16.77 1.29
CA ASP A 112 -7.51 -16.31 1.82
C ASP A 112 -6.32 -16.68 0.92
N THR A 113 -6.38 -17.82 0.25
CA THR A 113 -5.33 -18.29 -0.67
C THR A 113 -5.21 -17.45 -1.94
N ASP A 114 -6.25 -16.71 -2.30
CA ASP A 114 -6.32 -15.95 -3.55
C ASP A 114 -6.00 -14.46 -3.39
N LEU A 115 -5.98 -13.97 -2.14
CA LEU A 115 -5.88 -12.53 -1.82
C LEU A 115 -4.64 -11.87 -2.43
N PHE A 116 -3.48 -12.52 -2.37
CA PHE A 116 -2.21 -11.97 -2.86
C PHE A 116 -2.09 -11.96 -4.39
N ARG A 117 -3.00 -12.65 -5.10
CA ARG A 117 -3.06 -12.65 -6.55
C ARG A 117 -4.05 -11.60 -7.11
N ILE A 118 -4.86 -10.98 -6.25
CA ILE A 118 -5.74 -9.86 -6.64
C ILE A 118 -4.87 -8.70 -7.12
N LYS A 119 -5.21 -8.13 -8.27
CA LYS A 119 -4.63 -6.88 -8.77
C LYS A 119 -5.72 -5.84 -8.93
N PHE A 120 -5.34 -4.58 -8.89
CA PHE A 120 -6.31 -3.51 -8.83
C PHE A 120 -5.81 -2.21 -9.45
N THR A 121 -6.77 -1.38 -9.84
CA THR A 121 -6.55 0.02 -10.19
C THR A 121 -7.70 0.84 -9.62
N GLN A 122 -7.45 2.11 -9.31
CA GLN A 122 -8.44 2.97 -8.69
C GLN A 122 -8.68 4.21 -9.55
N SER A 123 -9.94 4.64 -9.61
CA SER A 123 -10.33 5.96 -10.10
C SER A 123 -11.34 6.56 -9.14
N ALA A 124 -10.96 7.64 -8.48
CA ALA A 124 -11.74 8.30 -7.42
C ALA A 124 -12.30 7.27 -6.40
N ASP A 125 -13.62 7.17 -6.23
CA ASP A 125 -14.27 6.29 -5.27
C ASP A 125 -14.42 4.81 -5.72
N VAL A 126 -13.87 4.45 -6.89
CA VAL A 126 -14.05 3.11 -7.47
C VAL A 126 -12.71 2.40 -7.60
N LEU A 127 -12.57 1.28 -6.88
CA LEU A 127 -11.46 0.35 -7.00
C LEU A 127 -11.88 -0.84 -7.87
N THR A 128 -11.26 -1.01 -9.02
CA THR A 128 -11.49 -2.15 -9.92
C THR A 128 -10.54 -3.28 -9.54
N LEU A 129 -11.10 -4.44 -9.18
CA LEU A 129 -10.38 -5.63 -8.72
C LEU A 129 -10.44 -6.73 -9.79
N VAL A 130 -9.30 -7.36 -10.06
CA VAL A 130 -9.18 -8.47 -11.02
C VAL A 130 -8.40 -9.64 -10.43
N HIS A 131 -8.79 -10.86 -10.81
CA HIS A 131 -8.12 -12.10 -10.45
C HIS A 131 -8.45 -13.16 -11.51
N PRO A 132 -7.50 -14.01 -11.96
CA PRO A 132 -7.75 -14.94 -13.08
C PRO A 132 -8.87 -15.95 -12.86
N ALA A 133 -9.15 -16.30 -11.61
CA ALA A 133 -10.22 -17.25 -11.24
C ALA A 133 -11.56 -16.59 -10.86
N TYR A 134 -11.62 -15.27 -10.66
CA TYR A 134 -12.84 -14.57 -10.24
C TYR A 134 -13.27 -13.51 -11.27
N PRO A 135 -14.57 -13.34 -11.53
CA PRO A 135 -15.05 -12.21 -12.34
C PRO A 135 -14.52 -10.87 -11.82
N PRO A 136 -14.16 -9.92 -12.70
CA PRO A 136 -13.76 -8.58 -12.29
C PRO A 136 -14.87 -7.89 -11.47
N LYS A 137 -14.47 -7.20 -10.40
CA LYS A 137 -15.39 -6.50 -9.49
C LYS A 137 -15.03 -5.01 -9.36
N GLU A 138 -16.01 -4.18 -9.05
CA GLU A 138 -15.83 -2.80 -8.60
C GLU A 138 -16.20 -2.68 -7.13
N LEU A 139 -15.25 -2.28 -6.30
CA LEU A 139 -15.50 -1.84 -4.93
C LEU A 139 -15.71 -0.33 -4.93
N ARG A 140 -16.90 0.10 -4.48
CA ARG A 140 -17.34 1.49 -4.49
C ARG A 140 -17.49 2.01 -3.06
N ARG A 141 -16.91 3.16 -2.78
CA ARG A 141 -17.03 3.84 -1.49
C ARG A 141 -18.16 4.88 -1.51
N TYR A 142 -18.97 4.91 -0.46
CA TYR A 142 -20.02 5.93 -0.26
C TYR A 142 -19.85 6.68 1.07
N ALA A 143 -19.30 6.05 2.09
CA ALA A 143 -18.93 6.66 3.38
C ALA A 143 -17.74 5.90 4.01
N HIS A 144 -17.36 6.24 5.24
CA HIS A 144 -16.34 5.47 5.98
C HIS A 144 -16.82 4.03 6.24
N ASP A 145 -18.10 3.89 6.57
CA ASP A 145 -18.81 2.66 6.95
C ASP A 145 -19.88 2.25 5.90
N ASN A 146 -19.76 2.70 4.65
CA ASN A 146 -20.68 2.34 3.57
C ASN A 146 -19.93 2.08 2.27
N TRP A 147 -19.86 0.81 1.90
CA TRP A 147 -19.14 0.30 0.74
C TRP A 147 -19.97 -0.76 0.01
N GLN A 148 -19.80 -0.86 -1.31
CA GLN A 148 -20.48 -1.87 -2.12
C GLN A 148 -19.51 -2.55 -3.08
N ILE A 149 -19.62 -3.87 -3.19
CA ILE A 149 -18.90 -4.66 -4.19
C ILE A 149 -19.90 -5.08 -5.28
N VAL A 150 -19.59 -4.77 -6.54
CA VAL A 150 -20.46 -5.08 -7.69
C VAL A 150 -19.67 -5.71 -8.83
N ASP A 151 -20.33 -6.47 -9.70
CA ASP A 151 -19.72 -7.01 -10.92
C ASP A 151 -19.37 -5.92 -11.93
N VAL A 152 -18.18 -6.03 -12.54
CA VAL A 152 -17.87 -5.26 -13.76
C VAL A 152 -18.73 -5.82 -14.88
N THR A 153 -19.62 -4.96 -15.41
CA THR A 153 -20.42 -5.27 -16.60
C THR A 153 -19.91 -4.43 -17.76
N THR A 154 -19.44 -5.09 -18.80
CA THR A 154 -19.00 -4.45 -20.04
C THR A 154 -20.14 -4.39 -21.07
N LYS A 155 -20.02 -3.44 -21.99
CA LYS A 155 -20.87 -3.30 -23.18
C LYS A 155 -20.06 -3.73 -24.40
N ASN A 156 -20.74 -4.29 -25.40
CA ASN A 156 -20.20 -4.58 -26.73
C ASN A 156 -18.91 -5.44 -26.80
N GLY A 157 -18.59 -6.21 -25.77
CA GLY A 157 -17.39 -7.07 -25.71
C GLY A 157 -16.75 -7.05 -24.31
N PRO A 158 -15.50 -7.51 -24.16
CA PRO A 158 -14.63 -8.03 -25.21
C PRO A 158 -15.00 -9.43 -25.68
N PHE A 159 -14.72 -9.70 -26.95
CA PHE A 159 -14.96 -10.99 -27.59
C PHE A 159 -13.64 -11.72 -27.86
N GLU A 160 -13.71 -13.04 -27.99
CA GLU A 160 -12.66 -13.86 -28.62
C GLU A 160 -12.47 -13.44 -30.09
N ASP A 161 -11.45 -14.00 -30.76
CA ASP A 161 -11.31 -13.82 -32.20
C ASP A 161 -12.54 -14.36 -32.94
N ILE A 162 -12.92 -13.68 -34.02
CA ILE A 162 -14.04 -14.11 -34.85
C ILE A 162 -13.69 -15.48 -35.45
N ASN A 163 -14.62 -16.43 -35.32
CA ASN A 163 -14.47 -17.75 -35.90
C ASN A 163 -14.25 -17.66 -37.42
N VAL A 164 -13.22 -18.38 -37.87
CA VAL A 164 -12.86 -18.51 -39.29
C VAL A 164 -13.15 -19.91 -39.85
N ASP A 165 -13.55 -20.86 -39.00
CA ASP A 165 -13.92 -22.20 -39.44
C ASP A 165 -15.33 -22.19 -40.05
N GLU A 166 -15.38 -22.27 -41.38
CA GLU A 166 -16.64 -22.25 -42.15
C GLU A 166 -17.56 -23.45 -41.89
N THR A 167 -17.07 -24.51 -41.23
CA THR A 167 -17.87 -25.69 -40.89
C THR A 167 -18.70 -25.50 -39.62
N VAL A 168 -18.32 -24.56 -38.76
CA VAL A 168 -19.01 -24.25 -37.50
C VAL A 168 -19.83 -22.98 -37.67
N LYS A 169 -21.14 -23.15 -37.85
CA LYS A 169 -22.06 -22.06 -38.17
C LYS A 169 -23.09 -21.84 -37.08
N VAL A 170 -23.55 -20.61 -36.95
CA VAL A 170 -24.58 -20.19 -35.99
C VAL A 170 -25.64 -19.36 -36.71
N TYR A 171 -26.91 -19.55 -36.34
CA TYR A 171 -28.01 -18.69 -36.74
C TYR A 171 -28.91 -18.35 -35.54
N ALA A 172 -29.63 -17.24 -35.65
CA ALA A 172 -30.60 -16.78 -34.66
C ALA A 172 -32.05 -17.09 -35.09
N SER A 173 -32.96 -17.20 -34.13
CA SER A 173 -34.39 -17.39 -34.40
C SER A 173 -35.13 -16.10 -34.80
N ALA A 174 -34.64 -14.94 -34.40
CA ALA A 174 -35.19 -13.62 -34.74
C ALA A 174 -34.13 -12.51 -34.62
N SER A 175 -34.46 -11.29 -35.08
CA SER A 175 -33.55 -10.13 -35.03
C SER A 175 -33.58 -9.33 -33.72
N THR A 176 -34.63 -9.48 -32.91
CA THR A 176 -34.87 -8.71 -31.67
C THR A 176 -35.55 -9.58 -30.61
N GLY A 177 -35.61 -9.09 -29.37
CA GLY A 177 -36.24 -9.79 -28.26
C GLY A 177 -35.41 -10.96 -27.72
N THR A 178 -36.08 -11.94 -27.12
CA THR A 178 -35.45 -13.20 -26.70
C THR A 178 -35.38 -14.15 -27.89
N ILE A 179 -34.19 -14.66 -28.19
CA ILE A 179 -33.87 -15.48 -29.35
C ILE A 179 -33.26 -16.81 -28.93
N THR A 180 -33.29 -17.77 -29.84
CA THR A 180 -32.49 -19.00 -29.78
C THR A 180 -31.35 -18.89 -30.77
N LEU A 181 -30.12 -18.98 -30.28
CA LEU A 181 -28.92 -19.19 -31.10
C LEU A 181 -28.76 -20.71 -31.30
N THR A 182 -28.61 -21.15 -32.55
CA THR A 182 -28.41 -22.56 -32.89
C THR A 182 -27.12 -22.73 -33.66
N ALA A 183 -26.24 -23.61 -33.18
CA ALA A 183 -24.95 -23.92 -33.75
C ALA A 183 -24.92 -25.30 -34.43
N SER A 184 -24.08 -25.48 -35.45
CA SER A 184 -23.85 -26.79 -36.09
C SER A 184 -22.93 -27.72 -35.28
N SER A 185 -22.25 -27.19 -34.27
CA SER A 185 -21.36 -27.91 -33.35
C SER A 185 -21.60 -27.44 -31.91
N ALA A 186 -21.26 -28.27 -30.93
CA ALA A 186 -21.44 -27.94 -29.52
C ALA A 186 -20.42 -26.87 -29.07
N ILE A 187 -20.82 -25.60 -29.16
CA ILE A 187 -19.98 -24.43 -28.83
C ILE A 187 -20.47 -23.66 -27.61
N PHE A 188 -21.71 -23.90 -27.17
CA PHE A 188 -22.30 -23.23 -26.01
C PHE A 188 -22.04 -24.08 -24.77
N GLY A 189 -21.42 -23.48 -23.76
CA GLY A 189 -21.23 -24.09 -22.44
C GLY A 189 -21.83 -23.23 -21.32
N ALA A 190 -21.96 -23.82 -20.13
CA ALA A 190 -22.55 -23.14 -18.97
C ALA A 190 -21.78 -21.86 -18.57
N GLU A 191 -20.49 -21.77 -18.88
CA GLU A 191 -19.63 -20.62 -18.65
C GLU A 191 -20.04 -19.37 -19.45
N GLN A 192 -20.85 -19.53 -20.49
CA GLN A 192 -21.33 -18.44 -21.35
C GLN A 192 -22.65 -17.83 -20.85
N VAL A 193 -23.30 -18.44 -19.85
CA VAL A 193 -24.52 -17.86 -19.28
C VAL A 193 -24.21 -16.51 -18.62
N GLY A 194 -24.99 -15.50 -18.98
CA GLY A 194 -24.79 -14.11 -18.58
C GLY A 194 -23.75 -13.35 -19.42
N LYS A 195 -23.15 -13.97 -20.44
CA LYS A 195 -22.11 -13.37 -21.30
C LYS A 195 -22.65 -12.95 -22.67
N LEU A 196 -21.94 -12.05 -23.33
CA LEU A 196 -22.29 -11.57 -24.66
C LEU A 196 -21.85 -12.56 -25.74
N PHE A 197 -22.59 -12.63 -26.84
CA PHE A 197 -22.27 -13.43 -28.01
C PHE A 197 -22.38 -12.54 -29.24
N TYR A 198 -21.33 -12.55 -30.08
CA TYR A 198 -21.24 -11.77 -31.30
C TYR A 198 -21.62 -12.64 -32.49
N LEU A 199 -22.50 -12.14 -33.36
CA LEU A 199 -22.88 -12.82 -34.60
C LEU A 199 -22.87 -11.82 -35.76
N GLU A 200 -22.09 -12.14 -36.80
CA GLU A 200 -21.89 -11.31 -37.97
C GLU A 200 -22.36 -12.03 -39.22
N GLN A 201 -22.87 -11.27 -40.19
CA GLN A 201 -23.23 -11.82 -41.49
C GLN A 201 -21.98 -12.29 -42.30
N PRO A 202 -22.05 -13.43 -43.03
CA PRO A 202 -20.88 -14.01 -43.70
C PRO A 202 -20.33 -13.16 -44.86
N ALA A 203 -21.11 -12.20 -45.36
CA ALA A 203 -20.93 -11.31 -46.53
C ALA A 203 -21.59 -11.82 -47.82
N VAL A 204 -22.73 -11.20 -48.18
CA VAL A 204 -23.36 -11.13 -49.51
C VAL A 204 -24.28 -9.88 -49.51
N ASP A 205 -23.87 -8.78 -50.15
CA ASP A 205 -24.64 -7.52 -50.14
C ASP A 205 -25.77 -7.53 -51.18
N SER A 206 -26.92 -8.14 -50.85
CA SER A 206 -28.18 -8.00 -51.62
C SER A 206 -28.99 -6.75 -51.22
N VAL A 207 -28.55 -6.02 -50.18
CA VAL A 207 -29.21 -4.81 -49.68
C VAL A 207 -28.81 -3.60 -50.53
N PRO A 208 -29.77 -2.88 -51.14
CA PRO A 208 -29.47 -1.69 -51.94
C PRO A 208 -28.74 -0.60 -51.15
N VAL A 209 -27.81 0.08 -51.80
CA VAL A 209 -27.16 1.26 -51.23
C VAL A 209 -28.18 2.41 -51.13
N TRP A 210 -28.01 3.27 -50.13
CA TRP A 210 -28.75 4.51 -50.04
C TRP A 210 -28.39 5.41 -51.22
N GLU A 211 -29.42 5.93 -51.89
CA GLU A 211 -29.33 6.78 -53.07
C GLU A 211 -30.18 8.03 -52.80
N THR A 212 -29.84 9.18 -53.38
CA THR A 212 -30.67 10.40 -53.28
C THR A 212 -31.93 10.29 -54.14
N SER A 213 -33.03 10.93 -53.73
CA SER A 213 -34.30 11.00 -54.47
C SER A 213 -34.94 9.66 -54.86
N LYS A 214 -34.63 8.60 -54.11
CA LYS A 214 -35.10 7.24 -54.38
C LYS A 214 -36.42 6.97 -53.67
N THR A 215 -37.42 6.51 -54.42
CA THR A 215 -38.68 6.03 -53.85
C THR A 215 -38.43 4.81 -52.96
N THR A 216 -38.83 4.94 -51.70
CA THR A 216 -38.56 3.98 -50.63
C THR A 216 -39.83 3.83 -49.79
N ALA A 217 -40.24 2.59 -49.53
CA ALA A 217 -41.40 2.25 -48.72
C ALA A 217 -41.03 2.13 -47.23
N ILE A 218 -42.03 2.15 -46.35
CA ILE A 218 -41.83 1.83 -44.93
C ILE A 218 -41.29 0.40 -44.82
N ASN A 219 -40.32 0.19 -43.94
CA ASN A 219 -39.55 -1.03 -43.71
C ASN A 219 -38.52 -1.41 -44.78
N ASP A 220 -38.37 -0.63 -45.85
CA ASP A 220 -37.26 -0.85 -46.78
C ASP A 220 -35.92 -0.66 -46.06
N VAL A 221 -35.00 -1.59 -46.26
CA VAL A 221 -33.66 -1.53 -45.69
C VAL A 221 -32.68 -1.06 -46.76
N ARG A 222 -31.85 -0.07 -46.40
CA ARG A 222 -30.77 0.42 -47.27
C ARG A 222 -29.46 0.49 -46.51
N ARG A 223 -28.36 0.40 -47.26
CA ARG A 223 -27.00 0.51 -46.74
C ARG A 223 -26.42 1.90 -46.96
N ALA A 224 -25.90 2.52 -45.92
CA ALA A 224 -25.02 3.67 -46.02
C ALA A 224 -23.68 3.32 -45.34
N ASP A 225 -22.62 3.32 -46.14
CA ASP A 225 -21.29 2.79 -45.82
C ASP A 225 -21.38 1.33 -45.37
N SER A 226 -21.02 1.06 -44.12
CA SER A 226 -21.12 -0.28 -43.52
C SER A 226 -22.38 -0.45 -42.66
N ASN A 227 -23.23 0.59 -42.56
CA ASN A 227 -24.41 0.61 -41.71
C ASN A 227 -25.69 0.32 -42.50
N TYR A 228 -26.64 -0.31 -41.83
CA TYR A 228 -27.93 -0.73 -42.35
C TYR A 228 -29.04 0.05 -41.66
N TYR A 229 -29.94 0.62 -42.45
CA TYR A 229 -31.01 1.48 -41.96
C TYR A 229 -32.36 1.02 -42.48
N ARG A 230 -33.38 1.10 -41.64
CA ARG A 230 -34.78 0.85 -42.01
C ARG A 230 -35.51 2.16 -42.20
N ALA A 231 -36.25 2.31 -43.30
CA ALA A 231 -37.13 3.45 -43.51
C ALA A 231 -38.35 3.34 -42.60
N ASN A 232 -38.58 4.33 -41.73
CA ASN A 232 -39.78 4.40 -40.88
C ASN A 232 -40.90 5.23 -41.50
N THR A 233 -40.60 6.02 -42.52
CA THR A 233 -41.57 6.74 -43.32
C THR A 233 -41.36 6.44 -44.80
N SER A 234 -42.44 6.29 -45.57
CA SER A 234 -42.37 6.15 -47.03
C SER A 234 -42.17 7.52 -47.71
N GLY A 235 -41.46 7.55 -48.83
CA GLY A 235 -41.25 8.77 -49.61
C GLY A 235 -40.07 8.68 -50.56
N LYS A 236 -39.57 9.85 -51.00
CA LYS A 236 -38.27 9.95 -51.70
C LYS A 236 -37.18 10.31 -50.68
N THR A 237 -36.06 9.59 -50.71
CA THR A 237 -34.89 9.88 -49.90
C THR A 237 -34.35 11.29 -50.15
N GLY A 238 -33.87 11.95 -49.09
CA GLY A 238 -33.32 13.30 -49.13
C GLY A 238 -31.90 13.40 -49.69
N THR A 239 -31.19 14.46 -49.30
CA THR A 239 -29.81 14.77 -49.73
C THR A 239 -28.77 14.44 -48.67
N LEU A 240 -29.16 14.26 -47.41
CA LEU A 240 -28.28 13.97 -46.29
C LEU A 240 -28.23 12.46 -46.05
N ARG A 241 -27.20 11.81 -46.56
CA ARG A 241 -26.98 10.37 -46.34
C ARG A 241 -27.04 10.02 -44.84
N PRO A 242 -27.81 8.99 -44.41
CA PRO A 242 -27.83 8.55 -43.03
C PRO A 242 -26.44 8.16 -42.52
N SER A 243 -26.06 8.70 -41.36
CA SER A 243 -24.77 8.45 -40.69
C SER A 243 -24.88 8.23 -39.18
N HIS A 244 -26.07 8.40 -38.60
CA HIS A 244 -26.30 8.15 -37.18
C HIS A 244 -26.17 6.66 -36.85
N THR A 245 -25.63 6.36 -35.66
CA THR A 245 -25.37 4.99 -35.21
C THR A 245 -26.35 4.51 -34.13
N GLU A 246 -27.38 5.31 -33.84
CA GLU A 246 -28.45 4.98 -32.91
C GLU A 246 -29.75 5.74 -33.24
N GLY A 247 -30.89 5.13 -32.91
CA GLY A 247 -32.19 5.78 -33.06
C GLY A 247 -32.56 6.12 -34.49
N MET A 248 -33.31 7.22 -34.64
CA MET A 248 -33.93 7.62 -35.91
C MET A 248 -33.49 9.03 -36.30
N SER A 249 -33.18 9.24 -37.58
CA SER A 249 -32.85 10.56 -38.11
C SER A 249 -33.44 10.76 -39.51
N TRP A 250 -33.75 12.01 -39.85
CA TRP A 250 -34.24 12.37 -41.18
C TRP A 250 -33.08 12.57 -42.15
N ASP A 251 -33.19 12.04 -43.36
CA ASP A 251 -32.20 12.25 -44.44
C ASP A 251 -32.45 13.53 -45.27
N GLY A 252 -33.38 14.39 -44.82
CA GLY A 252 -33.81 15.62 -45.49
C GLY A 252 -34.85 16.37 -44.66
N TRP A 253 -35.43 17.44 -45.23
CA TRP A 253 -36.37 18.31 -44.51
C TRP A 253 -37.80 17.74 -44.40
N GLY A 254 -38.15 16.73 -45.22
CA GLY A 254 -39.49 16.11 -45.25
C GLY A 254 -40.59 17.05 -45.77
N GLY A 255 -41.73 16.49 -46.18
CA GLY A 255 -42.89 17.26 -46.66
C GLY A 255 -43.93 16.42 -47.45
N THR A 256 -45.04 17.03 -47.88
CA THR A 256 -46.16 16.38 -48.60
C THR A 256 -46.30 16.80 -50.07
N GLY A 257 -45.43 17.68 -50.57
CA GLY A 257 -45.36 18.08 -51.97
C GLY A 257 -44.68 17.04 -52.86
N SER A 258 -44.92 17.09 -54.16
CA SER A 258 -44.37 16.14 -55.15
C SER A 258 -42.84 16.19 -55.31
N ASP A 259 -42.24 17.30 -54.87
CA ASP A 259 -40.80 17.60 -54.94
C ASP A 259 -40.11 17.55 -53.56
N ASP A 260 -40.87 17.25 -52.50
CA ASP A 260 -40.31 17.14 -51.15
C ASP A 260 -39.50 15.84 -51.01
N THR A 261 -38.29 15.96 -50.48
CA THR A 261 -37.36 14.83 -50.27
C THR A 261 -36.91 14.81 -48.81
N GLY A 262 -36.84 13.61 -48.24
CA GLY A 262 -36.58 13.43 -46.81
C GLY A 262 -37.49 12.36 -46.21
N ILE A 263 -36.91 11.26 -45.76
CA ILE A 263 -37.58 10.22 -44.97
C ILE A 263 -36.78 9.93 -43.71
N GLN A 264 -37.48 9.44 -42.68
CA GLN A 264 -36.87 9.05 -41.43
C GLN A 264 -36.27 7.65 -41.52
N TRP A 265 -35.00 7.54 -41.16
CA TRP A 265 -34.22 6.32 -41.15
C TRP A 265 -33.89 5.90 -39.73
N GLU A 266 -34.19 4.66 -39.37
CA GLU A 266 -33.78 4.03 -38.13
C GLU A 266 -32.49 3.23 -38.35
N TYR A 267 -31.49 3.45 -37.51
CA TYR A 267 -30.27 2.63 -37.53
C TYR A 267 -30.59 1.21 -37.04
N LEU A 268 -30.24 0.19 -37.84
CA LEU A 268 -30.37 -1.22 -37.44
C LEU A 268 -29.05 -1.75 -36.88
N HIS A 269 -28.01 -1.84 -37.71
CA HIS A 269 -26.72 -2.46 -37.37
C HIS A 269 -25.59 -2.08 -38.33
N SER A 270 -24.34 -2.37 -37.97
CA SER A 270 -23.12 -2.18 -38.78
C SER A 270 -22.61 -3.47 -39.45
N GLY A 271 -23.48 -4.50 -39.51
CA GLY A 271 -23.23 -5.80 -40.17
C GLY A 271 -23.11 -6.98 -39.20
N PHE A 272 -23.15 -6.71 -37.90
CA PHE A 272 -23.18 -7.70 -36.84
C PHE A 272 -24.21 -7.30 -35.78
N GLY A 273 -24.58 -8.26 -34.94
CA GLY A 273 -25.39 -8.04 -33.76
C GLY A 273 -24.82 -8.77 -32.55
N ILE A 274 -25.29 -8.38 -31.37
CA ILE A 274 -24.84 -8.91 -30.09
C ILE A 274 -26.06 -9.36 -29.29
N ALA A 275 -25.98 -10.56 -28.71
CA ALA A 275 -26.98 -11.07 -27.78
C ALA A 275 -26.33 -11.47 -26.46
N LYS A 276 -27.06 -11.42 -25.35
CA LYS A 276 -26.62 -11.89 -24.04
C LYS A 276 -27.24 -13.25 -23.76
N ILE A 277 -26.41 -14.28 -23.62
CA ILE A 277 -26.89 -15.65 -23.34
C ILE A 277 -27.50 -15.70 -21.93
N THR A 278 -28.69 -16.26 -21.81
CA THR A 278 -29.44 -16.42 -20.54
C THR A 278 -29.56 -17.88 -20.11
N ALA A 279 -29.51 -18.81 -21.06
CA ALA A 279 -29.48 -20.25 -20.78
C ALA A 279 -28.81 -21.02 -21.94
N VAL A 280 -28.23 -22.17 -21.63
CA VAL A 280 -27.59 -23.08 -22.60
C VAL A 280 -28.23 -24.46 -22.48
N ALA A 281 -28.55 -25.08 -23.61
CA ALA A 281 -29.09 -26.43 -23.64
C ALA A 281 -28.00 -27.47 -23.31
N GLY A 282 -28.41 -28.62 -22.75
CA GLY A 282 -27.47 -29.65 -22.29
C GLY A 282 -26.62 -30.30 -23.39
N ASP A 283 -26.98 -30.14 -24.66
CA ASP A 283 -26.22 -30.61 -25.83
C ASP A 283 -25.15 -29.62 -26.31
N GLY A 284 -25.15 -28.38 -25.79
CA GLY A 284 -24.26 -27.29 -26.21
C GLY A 284 -24.51 -26.77 -27.64
N LEU A 285 -25.58 -27.22 -28.31
CA LEU A 285 -25.93 -26.82 -29.68
C LEU A 285 -26.83 -25.59 -29.71
N THR A 286 -27.58 -25.34 -28.64
CA THR A 286 -28.51 -24.20 -28.57
C THR A 286 -28.34 -23.37 -27.31
N ALA A 287 -28.55 -22.07 -27.44
CA ALA A 287 -28.56 -21.12 -26.34
C ALA A 287 -29.76 -20.17 -26.45
N THR A 288 -30.42 -19.89 -25.34
CA THR A 288 -31.40 -18.80 -25.24
C THR A 288 -30.65 -17.51 -24.92
N ALA A 289 -30.95 -16.42 -25.61
CA ALA A 289 -30.26 -15.15 -25.45
C ALA A 289 -31.20 -13.96 -25.65
N ASP A 290 -30.94 -12.85 -24.95
CA ASP A 290 -31.64 -11.58 -25.16
C ASP A 290 -30.81 -10.69 -26.09
N VAL A 291 -31.44 -10.15 -27.14
CA VAL A 291 -30.77 -9.28 -28.11
C VAL A 291 -30.38 -7.95 -27.46
N VAL A 292 -29.08 -7.61 -27.53
CA VAL A 292 -28.49 -6.36 -27.01
C VAL A 292 -28.37 -5.32 -28.13
N SER A 293 -27.91 -5.75 -29.30
CA SER A 293 -27.94 -4.97 -30.53
C SER A 293 -28.56 -5.80 -31.65
N PHE A 294 -29.31 -5.15 -32.55
CA PHE A 294 -30.11 -5.83 -33.57
C PHE A 294 -29.30 -6.92 -34.31
N ILE A 295 -29.82 -8.14 -34.32
CA ILE A 295 -29.19 -9.25 -35.05
C ILE A 295 -29.54 -9.13 -36.54
N PRO A 296 -28.53 -9.07 -37.45
CA PRO A 296 -28.79 -8.94 -38.88
C PRO A 296 -29.76 -10.01 -39.40
N SER A 297 -30.72 -9.62 -40.22
CA SER A 297 -31.69 -10.57 -40.81
C SER A 297 -31.03 -11.69 -41.63
N GLN A 298 -29.82 -11.43 -42.12
CA GLN A 298 -28.94 -12.29 -42.90
C GLN A 298 -28.27 -13.39 -42.07
N VAL A 299 -28.55 -13.44 -40.77
CA VAL A 299 -28.16 -14.54 -39.88
C VAL A 299 -29.35 -15.13 -39.13
N VAL A 300 -30.58 -14.79 -39.53
CA VAL A 300 -31.82 -15.30 -38.95
C VAL A 300 -32.35 -16.47 -39.78
N GLY A 301 -32.62 -17.58 -39.11
CA GLY A 301 -33.07 -18.83 -39.73
C GLY A 301 -31.94 -19.72 -40.24
N SER A 302 -32.19 -21.04 -40.28
CA SER A 302 -31.16 -22.05 -40.57
C SER A 302 -30.51 -21.92 -41.95
N ALA A 303 -31.23 -21.39 -42.95
CA ALA A 303 -30.69 -21.14 -44.29
C ALA A 303 -29.62 -20.04 -44.34
N ASN A 304 -29.55 -19.20 -43.30
CA ASN A 304 -28.69 -18.02 -43.21
C ASN A 304 -27.57 -18.20 -42.17
N ALA A 305 -27.25 -19.44 -41.78
CA ALA A 305 -26.24 -19.70 -40.77
C ALA A 305 -24.86 -19.14 -41.15
N SER A 306 -24.26 -18.39 -40.24
CA SER A 306 -22.98 -17.71 -40.42
C SER A 306 -21.87 -18.40 -39.65
N TYR A 307 -20.70 -18.52 -40.26
CA TYR A 307 -19.49 -18.95 -39.57
C TYR A 307 -18.82 -17.80 -38.81
N LYS A 308 -19.20 -16.54 -39.07
CA LYS A 308 -18.62 -15.37 -38.40
C LYS A 308 -19.33 -15.10 -37.09
N TRP A 309 -18.80 -15.63 -36.00
CA TRP A 309 -19.30 -15.43 -34.65
C TRP A 309 -18.14 -15.39 -33.66
N ALA A 310 -18.36 -14.84 -32.48
CA ALA A 310 -17.36 -14.86 -31.40
C ALA A 310 -18.03 -14.97 -30.03
N LYS A 311 -17.41 -15.75 -29.14
CA LYS A 311 -17.82 -15.86 -27.73
C LYS A 311 -17.24 -14.69 -26.93
N TYR A 312 -17.81 -14.43 -25.76
CA TYR A 312 -17.23 -13.50 -24.80
C TYR A 312 -15.87 -14.01 -24.28
N ALA A 313 -14.86 -13.14 -24.23
CA ALA A 313 -13.50 -13.55 -23.90
C ALA A 313 -13.35 -14.08 -22.47
N TRP A 314 -14.05 -13.50 -21.48
CA TRP A 314 -13.84 -13.78 -20.06
C TRP A 314 -14.94 -14.62 -19.42
N ASN A 315 -14.60 -15.81 -18.96
CA ASN A 315 -15.53 -16.75 -18.35
C ASN A 315 -14.80 -17.72 -17.40
N SER A 316 -15.54 -18.61 -16.74
CA SER A 316 -14.96 -19.54 -15.75
C SER A 316 -14.02 -20.60 -16.34
N VAL A 317 -14.00 -20.78 -17.67
CA VAL A 317 -13.13 -21.73 -18.37
C VAL A 317 -11.89 -21.01 -18.94
N ASN A 318 -12.09 -19.95 -19.70
CA ASN A 318 -11.01 -19.13 -20.28
C ASN A 318 -10.27 -18.30 -19.22
N GLY A 319 -10.85 -18.16 -18.03
CA GLY A 319 -10.38 -17.29 -16.98
C GLY A 319 -10.79 -15.83 -17.19
N TYR A 320 -10.39 -15.01 -16.23
CA TYR A 320 -10.64 -13.58 -16.19
C TYR A 320 -9.31 -12.80 -16.28
N PRO A 321 -9.37 -11.47 -16.53
CA PRO A 321 -8.18 -10.63 -16.51
C PRO A 321 -7.35 -10.78 -15.23
N SER A 322 -6.03 -10.77 -15.40
CA SER A 322 -5.06 -10.94 -14.32
C SER A 322 -4.38 -9.64 -13.92
N THR A 323 -4.54 -8.57 -14.71
CA THR A 323 -4.07 -7.22 -14.39
C THR A 323 -4.98 -6.16 -15.04
N VAL A 324 -4.98 -4.97 -14.45
CA VAL A 324 -5.83 -3.85 -14.85
C VAL A 324 -5.14 -2.51 -14.58
N VAL A 325 -5.28 -1.53 -15.47
CA VAL A 325 -4.77 -0.16 -15.27
C VAL A 325 -5.57 0.86 -16.07
N TYR A 326 -5.69 2.09 -15.56
CA TYR A 326 -6.16 3.24 -16.34
C TYR A 326 -4.99 3.89 -17.08
N TYR A 327 -5.17 4.18 -18.37
CA TYR A 327 -4.19 4.92 -19.16
C TYR A 327 -4.88 5.65 -20.31
N GLN A 328 -4.51 6.90 -20.59
CA GLN A 328 -5.07 7.71 -21.70
C GLN A 328 -6.61 7.63 -21.85
N GLN A 329 -7.36 7.80 -20.75
CA GLN A 329 -8.83 7.72 -20.72
C GLN A 329 -9.42 6.38 -21.22
N ARG A 330 -8.66 5.29 -21.11
CA ARG A 330 -9.12 3.92 -21.35
C ARG A 330 -8.86 3.05 -20.12
N LEU A 331 -9.69 2.05 -19.91
CA LEU A 331 -9.47 0.99 -18.93
C LEU A 331 -8.87 -0.22 -19.64
N TYR A 332 -7.65 -0.58 -19.26
CA TYR A 332 -6.92 -1.71 -19.83
C TYR A 332 -7.04 -2.92 -18.91
N PHE A 333 -7.45 -4.04 -19.48
CA PHE A 333 -7.37 -5.37 -18.88
C PHE A 333 -6.34 -6.18 -19.66
N ALA A 334 -5.61 -7.07 -18.98
CA ALA A 334 -4.72 -7.99 -19.68
C ALA A 334 -4.60 -9.34 -19.00
N ALA A 335 -4.20 -10.32 -19.80
CA ALA A 335 -3.96 -11.72 -19.45
C ALA A 335 -5.15 -12.45 -18.82
N SER A 336 -5.56 -13.54 -19.45
CA SER A 336 -6.44 -14.56 -18.83
C SER A 336 -5.79 -15.93 -18.96
N THR A 337 -6.34 -16.95 -18.31
CA THR A 337 -5.83 -18.33 -18.39
C THR A 337 -5.68 -18.80 -19.84
N ALA A 338 -6.67 -18.52 -20.70
CA ALA A 338 -6.64 -18.89 -22.12
C ALA A 338 -5.86 -17.89 -22.99
N TYR A 339 -5.85 -16.61 -22.61
CA TYR A 339 -5.25 -15.53 -23.40
C TYR A 339 -4.20 -14.75 -22.57
N PRO A 340 -3.04 -15.36 -22.28
CA PRO A 340 -2.05 -14.78 -21.36
C PRO A 340 -1.28 -13.58 -21.95
N GLN A 341 -1.32 -13.38 -23.28
CA GLN A 341 -0.60 -12.33 -24.01
C GLN A 341 -1.51 -11.25 -24.59
N THR A 342 -2.80 -11.27 -24.22
CA THR A 342 -3.81 -10.39 -24.79
C THR A 342 -4.09 -9.21 -23.87
N ILE A 343 -4.19 -8.03 -24.48
CA ILE A 343 -4.64 -6.79 -23.87
C ILE A 343 -6.01 -6.45 -24.44
N TRP A 344 -6.94 -6.07 -23.59
CA TRP A 344 -8.24 -5.51 -23.94
C TRP A 344 -8.36 -4.11 -23.33
N ALA A 345 -8.49 -3.08 -24.16
CA ALA A 345 -8.75 -1.72 -23.72
C ALA A 345 -10.16 -1.30 -24.11
N SER A 346 -10.86 -0.65 -23.19
CA SER A 346 -12.15 -0.01 -23.45
C SER A 346 -12.02 1.08 -24.52
N ARG A 347 -13.14 1.59 -25.02
CA ARG A 347 -13.18 2.86 -25.77
C ARG A 347 -12.66 4.01 -24.93
N THR A 348 -12.21 5.07 -25.59
CA THR A 348 -11.78 6.30 -24.92
C THR A 348 -12.99 6.95 -24.24
N GLY A 349 -12.89 7.27 -22.96
CA GLY A 349 -13.92 7.99 -22.20
C GLY A 349 -15.08 7.14 -21.67
N ASP A 350 -15.37 5.97 -22.25
CA ASP A 350 -16.31 4.98 -21.68
C ASP A 350 -15.56 3.69 -21.30
N TYR A 351 -15.21 3.58 -20.01
CA TYR A 351 -14.44 2.47 -19.45
C TYR A 351 -15.14 1.10 -19.53
N LYS A 352 -16.44 1.08 -19.82
CA LYS A 352 -17.23 -0.16 -19.89
C LYS A 352 -17.53 -0.57 -21.32
N ASP A 353 -17.35 0.30 -22.31
CA ASP A 353 -17.62 -0.02 -23.70
C ASP A 353 -16.40 -0.62 -24.39
N PHE A 354 -16.57 -1.84 -24.92
CA PHE A 354 -15.60 -2.52 -25.76
C PHE A 354 -16.12 -2.62 -27.21
N GLY A 355 -16.92 -1.66 -27.66
CA GLY A 355 -17.46 -1.60 -29.02
C GLY A 355 -16.41 -1.25 -30.08
N LYS A 356 -16.72 -1.64 -31.33
CA LYS A 356 -16.00 -1.20 -32.53
C LYS A 356 -17.00 -0.59 -33.53
N ASN A 357 -16.55 0.39 -34.29
CA ASN A 357 -17.23 0.87 -35.48
C ASN A 357 -16.82 0.07 -36.72
N ASN A 358 -17.56 0.28 -37.79
CA ASN A 358 -17.22 -0.21 -39.12
C ASN A 358 -17.37 0.96 -40.12
N PRO A 359 -16.29 1.51 -40.70
CA PRO A 359 -14.89 1.18 -40.45
C PRO A 359 -14.44 1.52 -39.01
N ILE A 360 -13.32 0.96 -38.57
CA ILE A 360 -12.72 1.21 -37.25
C ILE A 360 -12.41 2.71 -37.08
N GLN A 361 -12.72 3.24 -35.91
CA GLN A 361 -12.42 4.61 -35.50
C GLN A 361 -11.35 4.64 -34.39
N ASP A 362 -10.69 5.78 -34.21
CA ASP A 362 -9.54 5.91 -33.30
C ASP A 362 -9.92 5.78 -31.82
N ASP A 363 -11.19 6.01 -31.45
CA ASP A 363 -11.74 5.88 -30.11
C ASP A 363 -12.27 4.47 -29.80
N ASP A 364 -12.34 3.57 -30.79
CA ASP A 364 -12.83 2.20 -30.63
C ASP A 364 -11.96 1.39 -29.65
N ARG A 365 -12.46 0.26 -29.17
CA ARG A 365 -11.71 -0.68 -28.31
C ARG A 365 -10.37 -1.09 -28.93
N ILE A 366 -9.40 -1.43 -28.07
CA ILE A 366 -8.14 -2.05 -28.51
C ILE A 366 -8.14 -3.50 -28.04
N ILE A 367 -7.93 -4.44 -28.96
CA ILE A 367 -7.60 -5.83 -28.63
C ILE A 367 -6.29 -6.15 -29.33
N TYR A 368 -5.27 -6.50 -28.54
CA TYR A 368 -3.95 -6.80 -29.08
C TYR A 368 -3.39 -8.03 -28.39
N THR A 369 -2.98 -9.01 -29.18
CA THR A 369 -2.31 -10.22 -28.71
C THR A 369 -0.88 -10.21 -29.22
N TYR A 370 0.09 -10.16 -28.31
CA TYR A 370 1.50 -10.18 -28.70
C TYR A 370 1.91 -11.59 -29.13
N ALA A 371 2.40 -11.73 -30.37
CA ALA A 371 2.93 -12.98 -30.90
C ALA A 371 4.46 -13.04 -30.71
N GLY A 372 4.89 -13.49 -29.53
CA GLY A 372 6.30 -13.70 -29.20
C GLY A 372 6.81 -15.11 -29.55
N ARG A 373 8.14 -15.30 -29.58
CA ARG A 373 8.76 -16.64 -29.70
C ARG A 373 8.41 -17.59 -28.56
N GLN A 374 8.10 -17.03 -27.40
CA GLN A 374 7.68 -17.73 -26.19
C GLN A 374 6.38 -17.11 -25.69
N VAL A 375 5.56 -17.94 -25.04
CA VAL A 375 4.34 -17.47 -24.36
C VAL A 375 4.77 -16.82 -23.04
N ASN A 376 4.88 -15.49 -23.05
CA ASN A 376 5.19 -14.68 -21.88
C ASN A 376 3.92 -14.02 -21.37
N GLU A 377 3.37 -14.53 -20.27
CA GLU A 377 2.15 -14.00 -19.65
C GLU A 377 2.36 -12.53 -19.23
N ILE A 378 1.41 -11.65 -19.59
CA ILE A 378 1.39 -10.27 -19.10
C ILE A 378 1.00 -10.30 -17.63
N ARG A 379 1.94 -9.95 -16.74
CA ARG A 379 1.71 -9.95 -15.31
C ARG A 379 1.26 -8.59 -14.83
N HIS A 380 1.85 -7.50 -15.32
CA HIS A 380 1.49 -6.16 -14.87
C HIS A 380 1.46 -5.19 -16.02
N LEU A 381 0.54 -4.23 -15.93
CA LEU A 381 0.56 -3.00 -16.71
C LEU A 381 0.81 -1.85 -15.73
N ILE A 382 1.75 -0.96 -16.05
CA ILE A 382 2.11 0.18 -15.20
C ILE A 382 2.35 1.42 -16.06
N ASP A 383 1.89 2.57 -15.56
CA ASP A 383 2.18 3.87 -16.15
C ASP A 383 3.37 4.53 -15.43
N ILE A 384 4.43 4.80 -16.20
CA ILE A 384 5.63 5.53 -15.75
C ILE A 384 5.99 6.64 -16.75
N GLY A 385 4.97 7.28 -17.32
CA GLY A 385 5.06 8.26 -18.40
C GLY A 385 4.79 7.66 -19.78
N ASN A 386 5.04 6.36 -19.94
CA ASN A 386 4.48 5.52 -21.00
C ASN A 386 3.89 4.27 -20.35
N LEU A 387 2.95 3.63 -21.05
CA LEU A 387 2.42 2.35 -20.61
C LEU A 387 3.47 1.25 -20.81
N VAL A 388 3.82 0.55 -19.74
CA VAL A 388 4.77 -0.55 -19.74
C VAL A 388 4.06 -1.84 -19.33
N ALA A 389 4.28 -2.90 -20.10
CA ALA A 389 3.84 -4.25 -19.77
C ALA A 389 5.02 -5.05 -19.22
N LEU A 390 4.90 -5.49 -17.97
CA LEU A 390 5.82 -6.43 -17.34
C LEU A 390 5.26 -7.84 -17.52
N THR A 391 6.02 -8.69 -18.20
CA THR A 391 5.62 -10.08 -18.48
C THR A 391 6.40 -11.07 -17.65
N SER A 392 6.08 -12.36 -17.75
CA SER A 392 6.88 -13.44 -17.15
C SER A 392 8.29 -13.58 -17.72
N GLY A 393 8.57 -13.02 -18.91
CA GLY A 393 9.84 -13.20 -19.62
C GLY A 393 10.62 -11.91 -19.93
N GLY A 394 9.99 -10.75 -19.84
CA GLY A 394 10.64 -9.47 -20.15
C GLY A 394 9.73 -8.25 -19.98
N GLU A 395 10.35 -7.09 -20.11
CA GLU A 395 9.73 -5.78 -20.03
C GLU A 395 9.44 -5.25 -21.45
N TYR A 396 8.23 -4.72 -21.67
CA TYR A 396 7.80 -4.20 -22.96
C TYR A 396 7.18 -2.82 -22.81
N THR A 397 7.50 -1.89 -23.71
CA THR A 397 6.80 -0.62 -23.82
C THR A 397 5.66 -0.74 -24.82
N ILE A 398 4.57 -0.06 -24.50
CA ILE A 398 3.42 0.08 -25.36
C ILE A 398 3.43 1.51 -25.89
N SER A 399 3.59 1.65 -27.21
CA SER A 399 3.69 2.96 -27.87
C SER A 399 2.60 3.11 -28.93
N GLY A 400 2.06 4.32 -29.00
CA GLY A 400 1.04 4.71 -29.98
C GLY A 400 1.61 5.31 -31.25
N ASP A 401 0.87 6.25 -31.83
CA ASP A 401 1.26 7.02 -33.01
C ASP A 401 2.43 8.01 -32.73
N GLN A 402 2.72 8.90 -33.68
CA GLN A 402 3.78 9.92 -33.54
C GLN A 402 3.53 10.88 -32.35
N ASN A 403 2.27 11.07 -31.95
CA ASN A 403 1.88 11.87 -30.79
C ASN A 403 1.77 11.03 -29.50
N LYS A 404 2.19 9.76 -29.55
CA LYS A 404 2.10 8.77 -28.47
C LYS A 404 0.66 8.44 -28.05
N VAL A 405 -0.31 8.67 -28.93
CA VAL A 405 -1.73 8.35 -28.68
C VAL A 405 -1.99 6.91 -29.06
N LEU A 406 -2.58 6.13 -28.14
CA LEU A 406 -2.96 4.75 -28.41
C LEU A 406 -4.33 4.69 -29.08
N THR A 407 -4.34 4.17 -30.31
CA THR A 407 -5.56 3.88 -31.09
C THR A 407 -5.55 2.42 -31.54
N PRO A 408 -6.69 1.87 -31.97
CA PRO A 408 -6.73 0.50 -32.50
C PRO A 408 -5.84 0.28 -33.73
N SER A 409 -5.60 1.34 -34.52
CA SER A 409 -4.75 1.33 -35.70
C SER A 409 -3.27 1.63 -35.37
N ALA A 410 -3.00 2.28 -34.24
CA ALA A 410 -1.67 2.62 -33.75
C ALA A 410 -1.44 2.05 -32.35
N PHE A 411 -1.09 0.76 -32.29
CA PHE A 411 -0.71 0.07 -31.07
C PHE A 411 0.52 -0.81 -31.33
N SER A 412 1.65 -0.46 -30.71
CA SER A 412 2.90 -1.21 -30.83
C SER A 412 3.36 -1.73 -29.46
N PHE A 413 3.91 -2.94 -29.45
CA PHE A 413 4.37 -3.64 -28.24
C PHE A 413 5.85 -4.02 -28.43
N SER A 414 6.77 -3.22 -27.87
CA SER A 414 8.21 -3.34 -28.15
C SER A 414 9.02 -3.73 -26.91
N SER A 415 9.94 -4.70 -27.09
CA SER A 415 10.75 -5.25 -25.99
C SER A 415 11.81 -4.25 -25.54
N GLN A 416 11.97 -4.09 -24.22
CA GLN A 416 13.01 -3.27 -23.59
C GLN A 416 14.10 -4.12 -22.93
N GLY A 417 13.71 -5.26 -22.37
CA GLY A 417 14.61 -6.19 -21.70
C GLY A 417 14.04 -7.60 -21.65
N ASN A 418 14.85 -8.54 -21.15
CA ASN A 418 14.48 -9.94 -20.97
C ASN A 418 14.42 -10.32 -19.48
N ASN A 419 14.13 -9.35 -18.59
CA ASN A 419 13.94 -9.66 -17.18
C ASN A 419 12.45 -9.85 -16.92
N GLY A 420 12.02 -11.11 -16.80
CA GLY A 420 10.67 -11.43 -16.35
C GLY A 420 10.37 -10.82 -14.98
N SER A 421 9.11 -10.46 -14.75
CA SER A 421 8.58 -9.93 -13.49
C SER A 421 7.85 -11.01 -12.69
N SER A 422 7.79 -10.93 -11.36
CA SER A 422 7.00 -11.82 -10.50
C SER A 422 5.50 -11.47 -10.54
N ASN A 423 4.68 -12.15 -9.74
CA ASN A 423 3.26 -11.78 -9.56
C ASN A 423 3.03 -10.67 -8.53
N VAL A 424 4.05 -10.26 -7.77
CA VAL A 424 3.94 -9.13 -6.83
C VAL A 424 3.80 -7.83 -7.64
N PRO A 425 2.76 -7.00 -7.39
CA PRO A 425 2.52 -5.78 -8.15
C PRO A 425 3.72 -4.82 -8.13
N PRO A 426 4.11 -4.21 -9.26
CA PRO A 426 5.17 -3.21 -9.30
C PRO A 426 4.72 -1.90 -8.62
N ILE A 427 5.69 -1.08 -8.23
CA ILE A 427 5.47 0.22 -7.59
C ILE A 427 5.97 1.30 -8.55
N ALA A 428 5.12 2.30 -8.85
CA ALA A 428 5.54 3.51 -9.55
C ALA A 428 6.11 4.52 -8.54
N VAL A 429 7.33 5.00 -8.79
CA VAL A 429 7.94 6.10 -8.03
C VAL A 429 8.38 7.16 -9.04
N ALA A 430 7.64 8.27 -9.11
CA ALA A 430 7.75 9.22 -10.20
C ALA A 430 7.61 8.52 -11.58
N ASN A 431 8.59 8.66 -12.48
CA ASN A 431 8.60 8.00 -13.80
C ASN A 431 9.45 6.71 -13.83
N ILE A 432 9.55 6.03 -12.68
CA ILE A 432 10.35 4.81 -12.49
C ILE A 432 9.44 3.69 -12.01
N ALA A 433 9.56 2.51 -12.61
CA ALA A 433 8.91 1.30 -12.09
C ALA A 433 9.91 0.53 -11.22
N LEU A 434 9.58 0.30 -9.97
CA LEU A 434 10.20 -0.71 -9.13
C LEU A 434 9.44 -2.02 -9.32
N PHE A 435 10.14 -3.10 -9.66
CA PHE A 435 9.52 -4.41 -9.82
C PHE A 435 10.42 -5.54 -9.33
N ILE A 436 9.80 -6.66 -9.01
CA ILE A 436 10.48 -7.87 -8.56
C ILE A 436 10.59 -8.84 -9.75
N GLN A 437 11.77 -9.41 -9.99
CA GLN A 437 11.98 -10.36 -11.09
C GLN A 437 11.20 -11.66 -10.90
N GLU A 438 11.03 -12.44 -11.97
CA GLU A 438 10.18 -13.63 -12.05
C GLU A 438 10.38 -14.65 -10.91
N LYS A 439 11.63 -14.87 -10.48
CA LYS A 439 11.96 -15.78 -9.36
C LYS A 439 11.69 -15.21 -7.96
N GLY A 440 11.34 -13.93 -7.85
CA GLY A 440 10.96 -13.30 -6.59
C GLY A 440 12.10 -12.76 -5.73
N SER A 441 13.36 -13.06 -6.06
CA SER A 441 14.53 -12.79 -5.21
C SER A 441 15.35 -11.55 -5.61
N VAL A 442 14.96 -10.84 -6.67
CA VAL A 442 15.70 -9.68 -7.19
C VAL A 442 14.74 -8.53 -7.39
N VAL A 443 15.08 -7.37 -6.84
CA VAL A 443 14.37 -6.11 -7.05
C VAL A 443 15.13 -5.29 -8.07
N ARG A 444 14.40 -4.78 -9.08
CA ARG A 444 14.95 -3.88 -10.09
C ARG A 444 14.15 -2.61 -10.15
N ASP A 445 14.83 -1.55 -10.57
CA ASP A 445 14.16 -0.41 -11.14
C ASP A 445 14.10 -0.50 -12.66
N LEU A 446 13.24 0.29 -13.28
CA LEU A 446 13.14 0.47 -14.73
C LEU A 446 12.82 1.94 -14.98
N ALA A 447 13.73 2.66 -15.63
CA ALA A 447 13.57 4.08 -15.94
C ALA A 447 13.99 4.36 -17.37
N TYR A 448 13.45 5.42 -17.95
CA TYR A 448 13.85 5.87 -19.27
C TYR A 448 15.29 6.42 -19.24
N SER A 449 16.09 6.00 -20.22
CA SER A 449 17.48 6.42 -20.41
C SER A 449 17.63 7.06 -21.78
N PHE A 450 18.14 8.29 -21.80
CA PHE A 450 18.41 9.02 -23.04
C PHE A 450 19.55 8.41 -23.86
N ASP A 451 20.48 7.69 -23.22
CA ASP A 451 21.66 7.12 -23.88
C ASP A 451 21.29 5.98 -24.85
N VAL A 452 20.25 5.22 -24.51
CA VAL A 452 19.76 4.08 -25.31
C VAL A 452 18.38 4.34 -25.91
N ASP A 453 17.83 5.54 -25.74
CA ASP A 453 16.47 5.93 -26.14
C ASP A 453 15.42 4.85 -25.80
N GLY A 454 15.41 4.42 -24.53
CA GLY A 454 14.63 3.28 -24.08
C GLY A 454 14.62 3.13 -22.57
N TYR A 455 13.90 2.12 -22.08
CA TYR A 455 13.84 1.84 -20.64
C TYR A 455 14.94 0.87 -20.23
N GLN A 456 15.74 1.27 -19.24
CA GLN A 456 16.82 0.47 -18.68
C GLN A 456 16.66 0.36 -17.17
N GLY A 457 16.98 -0.82 -16.64
CA GLY A 457 16.85 -1.13 -15.22
C GLY A 457 18.14 -1.56 -14.54
N THR A 458 18.28 -1.22 -13.27
CA THR A 458 19.39 -1.62 -12.39
C THR A 458 18.94 -2.68 -11.39
N ASP A 459 19.82 -3.62 -11.05
CA ASP A 459 19.59 -4.55 -9.94
C ASP A 459 19.88 -3.84 -8.60
N LEU A 460 18.84 -3.62 -7.81
CA LEU A 460 18.94 -2.93 -6.52
C LEU A 460 19.36 -3.86 -5.39
N THR A 461 19.37 -5.17 -5.62
CA THR A 461 19.71 -6.21 -4.63
C THR A 461 21.16 -6.68 -4.74
N ILE A 462 21.88 -6.28 -5.80
CA ILE A 462 23.22 -6.78 -6.12
C ILE A 462 24.22 -6.67 -4.96
N LEU A 463 24.14 -5.61 -4.15
CA LEU A 463 25.03 -5.42 -3.00
C LEU A 463 24.56 -6.13 -1.73
N ALA A 464 23.29 -6.51 -1.65
CA ALA A 464 22.65 -7.12 -0.49
C ALA A 464 22.06 -8.50 -0.82
N ASN A 465 22.68 -9.22 -1.76
CA ASN A 465 22.17 -10.47 -2.30
C ASN A 465 21.90 -11.55 -1.22
N HIS A 466 22.66 -11.55 -0.12
CA HIS A 466 22.49 -12.45 1.02
C HIS A 466 21.13 -12.29 1.70
N LEU A 467 20.50 -11.12 1.60
CA LEU A 467 19.15 -10.86 2.09
C LEU A 467 18.06 -11.50 1.23
N PHE A 468 18.39 -12.02 0.04
CA PHE A 468 17.42 -12.59 -0.89
C PHE A 468 17.77 -14.02 -1.34
N GLN A 469 18.95 -14.53 -0.98
CA GLN A 469 19.34 -15.91 -1.29
C GLN A 469 18.34 -16.91 -0.71
N LYS A 470 17.73 -17.72 -1.58
CA LYS A 470 16.70 -18.74 -1.23
C LYS A 470 15.38 -18.18 -0.70
N HIS A 471 15.13 -16.89 -0.87
CA HIS A 471 13.91 -16.23 -0.42
C HIS A 471 13.29 -15.41 -1.55
N SER A 472 11.97 -15.27 -1.50
CA SER A 472 11.21 -14.42 -2.43
C SER A 472 10.45 -13.35 -1.68
N ILE A 473 10.29 -12.18 -2.30
CA ILE A 473 9.38 -11.15 -1.79
C ILE A 473 7.95 -11.56 -2.12
N VAL A 474 7.06 -11.44 -1.14
CA VAL A 474 5.64 -11.84 -1.25
C VAL A 474 4.67 -10.65 -1.26
N ASP A 475 5.06 -9.53 -0.64
CA ASP A 475 4.29 -8.29 -0.62
C ASP A 475 5.21 -7.10 -0.34
N TRP A 476 4.84 -5.91 -0.82
CA TRP A 476 5.60 -4.70 -0.56
C TRP A 476 4.77 -3.43 -0.80
N SER A 477 5.17 -2.33 -0.16
CA SER A 477 4.55 -1.02 -0.31
C SER A 477 5.59 0.09 -0.21
N PHE A 478 5.31 1.24 -0.80
CA PHE A 478 6.20 2.40 -0.78
C PHE A 478 5.64 3.51 0.10
N CYS A 479 6.50 4.04 0.97
CA CYS A 479 6.26 5.22 1.79
C CYS A 479 7.08 6.36 1.19
N ILE A 480 6.42 7.41 0.68
CA ILE A 480 7.08 8.56 0.07
C ILE A 480 7.63 9.44 1.19
N VAL A 481 6.78 9.80 2.16
CA VAL A 481 7.12 10.65 3.30
C VAL A 481 6.90 9.87 4.60
N PRO A 482 7.85 9.82 5.54
CA PRO A 482 9.09 10.61 5.60
C PRO A 482 10.35 9.90 5.05
N TYR A 483 10.25 8.64 4.62
CA TYR A 483 11.43 7.81 4.39
C TYR A 483 11.87 7.66 2.93
N SER A 484 10.99 7.90 1.94
CA SER A 484 11.18 7.46 0.54
C SER A 484 11.70 6.02 0.48
N SER A 485 10.93 5.10 1.05
CA SER A 485 11.35 3.74 1.31
C SER A 485 10.32 2.70 0.92
N ALA A 486 10.80 1.60 0.33
CA ALA A 486 10.00 0.40 0.06
C ALA A 486 10.11 -0.56 1.25
N PHE A 487 8.96 -0.96 1.81
CA PHE A 487 8.85 -2.00 2.82
C PHE A 487 8.55 -3.32 2.13
N CYS A 488 9.48 -4.27 2.19
CA CYS A 488 9.47 -5.53 1.44
C CYS A 488 9.36 -6.72 2.40
N ILE A 489 8.35 -7.56 2.21
CA ILE A 489 8.12 -8.74 3.04
C ILE A 489 8.61 -9.99 2.30
N ARG A 490 9.49 -10.75 2.94
CA ARG A 490 9.95 -12.06 2.45
C ARG A 490 8.97 -13.18 2.78
N ASP A 491 9.06 -14.27 2.03
CA ASP A 491 8.28 -15.50 2.19
C ASP A 491 8.38 -16.15 3.58
N ASP A 492 9.49 -15.93 4.29
CA ASP A 492 9.70 -16.39 5.67
C ASP A 492 9.16 -15.44 6.76
N GLY A 493 8.64 -14.28 6.34
CA GLY A 493 8.07 -13.26 7.21
C GLY A 493 9.06 -12.18 7.68
N LYS A 494 10.28 -12.16 7.13
CA LYS A 494 11.25 -11.10 7.42
C LYS A 494 10.91 -9.83 6.64
N LEU A 495 10.88 -8.70 7.34
CA LEU A 495 10.72 -7.38 6.74
C LEU A 495 12.09 -6.80 6.38
N LEU A 496 12.20 -6.25 5.17
CA LEU A 496 13.36 -5.52 4.67
C LEU A 496 12.89 -4.12 4.26
N VAL A 497 13.69 -3.09 4.54
CA VAL A 497 13.43 -1.73 4.09
C VAL A 497 14.49 -1.33 3.09
N LEU A 498 14.06 -0.82 1.93
CA LEU A 498 14.90 -0.20 0.93
C LEU A 498 14.65 1.30 0.92
N THR A 499 15.61 2.08 1.41
CA THR A 499 15.62 3.54 1.17
C THR A 499 16.05 3.76 -0.28
N TYR A 500 15.20 4.40 -1.08
CA TYR A 500 15.41 4.56 -2.52
C TYR A 500 15.28 6.02 -2.96
N LEU A 501 16.39 6.57 -3.47
CA LEU A 501 16.49 7.86 -4.15
C LEU A 501 17.48 7.72 -5.31
N ARG A 502 16.95 7.65 -6.53
CA ARG A 502 17.76 7.45 -7.73
C ARG A 502 18.72 8.61 -7.98
N ASP A 503 18.25 9.85 -7.85
CA ASP A 503 19.02 11.07 -8.16
C ASP A 503 20.27 11.25 -7.28
N GLN A 504 20.19 10.79 -6.03
CA GLN A 504 21.32 10.81 -5.08
C GLN A 504 22.08 9.49 -5.03
N GLN A 505 21.72 8.51 -5.87
CA GLN A 505 22.29 7.16 -5.89
C GLN A 505 22.19 6.40 -4.55
N VAL A 506 21.17 6.72 -3.74
CA VAL A 506 20.89 6.07 -2.46
C VAL A 506 19.95 4.90 -2.70
N PHE A 507 20.48 3.71 -2.47
CA PHE A 507 19.73 2.45 -2.45
C PHE A 507 20.32 1.60 -1.33
N ALA A 508 19.67 1.67 -0.17
CA ALA A 508 20.18 1.13 1.08
C ALA A 508 19.21 0.12 1.65
N TRP A 509 19.64 -1.13 1.78
CA TRP A 509 18.85 -2.18 2.40
C TRP A 509 19.11 -2.25 3.91
N ALA A 510 18.04 -2.38 4.68
CA ALA A 510 18.11 -2.55 6.13
C ALA A 510 17.04 -3.57 6.59
N PRO A 511 17.44 -4.73 7.12
CA PRO A 511 16.52 -5.66 7.78
C PRO A 511 15.74 -5.05 8.95
N GLN A 512 14.49 -5.47 9.15
CA GLN A 512 13.64 -5.05 10.27
C GLN A 512 13.15 -6.28 11.04
N SER A 513 14.01 -6.83 11.89
CA SER A 513 13.68 -8.03 12.67
C SER A 513 12.61 -7.76 13.74
N SER A 514 11.66 -8.69 13.89
CA SER A 514 10.63 -8.68 14.93
C SER A 514 10.39 -10.11 15.46
N ALA A 515 9.77 -10.23 16.63
CA ALA A 515 9.36 -11.52 17.18
C ALA A 515 8.19 -12.18 16.40
N GLY A 516 7.51 -11.41 15.54
CA GLY A 516 6.47 -11.88 14.63
C GLY A 516 6.95 -12.03 13.18
N LYS A 517 6.08 -12.59 12.34
CA LYS A 517 6.26 -12.71 10.88
C LYS A 517 5.36 -11.74 10.16
N TYR A 518 5.93 -10.86 9.36
CA TYR A 518 5.17 -9.95 8.51
C TYR A 518 4.54 -10.74 7.35
N GLU A 519 3.28 -10.46 7.02
CA GLU A 519 2.56 -11.17 5.95
C GLU A 519 2.03 -10.25 4.84
N SER A 520 1.65 -9.01 5.17
CA SER A 520 1.19 -8.02 4.19
C SER A 520 1.51 -6.59 4.64
N THR A 521 1.68 -5.68 3.70
CA THR A 521 1.95 -4.26 3.96
C THR A 521 1.18 -3.36 3.00
N CYS A 522 0.73 -2.21 3.49
CA CYS A 522 0.25 -1.12 2.63
C CYS A 522 0.67 0.23 3.21
N SER A 523 0.71 1.25 2.36
CA SER A 523 1.02 2.63 2.74
C SER A 523 -0.13 3.52 2.31
N ILE A 524 -0.59 4.39 3.21
CA ILE A 524 -1.65 5.36 2.95
C ILE A 524 -1.27 6.72 3.52
N SER A 525 -1.74 7.81 2.88
CA SER A 525 -1.47 9.16 3.38
C SER A 525 -2.33 9.45 4.62
N GLU A 526 -1.73 9.87 5.73
CA GLU A 526 -2.42 10.28 6.95
C GLU A 526 -1.78 11.56 7.52
N GLY A 527 -2.54 12.66 7.53
CA GLY A 527 -2.03 13.95 7.99
C GLY A 527 -0.90 14.47 7.09
N SER A 528 0.30 14.58 7.64
CA SER A 528 1.49 15.07 6.94
C SER A 528 2.48 13.98 6.50
N GLU A 529 2.18 12.70 6.76
CA GLU A 529 3.05 11.58 6.46
C GLU A 529 2.29 10.44 5.76
N ASP A 530 3.01 9.50 5.18
CA ASP A 530 2.44 8.23 4.75
C ASP A 530 2.55 7.22 5.91
N ALA A 531 1.39 6.77 6.41
CA ALA A 531 1.30 5.74 7.42
C ALA A 531 1.42 4.35 6.78
N VAL A 532 2.36 3.55 7.30
CA VAL A 532 2.58 2.17 6.85
C VAL A 532 1.87 1.22 7.81
N TYR A 533 1.07 0.31 7.25
CA TYR A 533 0.33 -0.72 7.97
C TYR A 533 0.86 -2.10 7.63
N PHE A 534 0.86 -2.98 8.62
CA PHE A 534 1.32 -4.36 8.51
C PHE A 534 0.27 -5.34 9.02
N VAL A 535 0.21 -6.51 8.38
CA VAL A 535 -0.34 -7.74 8.99
C VAL A 535 0.84 -8.50 9.58
N VAL A 536 0.79 -8.76 10.89
CA VAL A 536 1.84 -9.49 11.59
C VAL A 536 1.26 -10.73 12.25
N ASN A 537 1.83 -11.88 11.89
CA ASN A 537 1.55 -13.18 12.50
C ASN A 537 2.45 -13.36 13.73
N ARG A 538 1.83 -13.58 14.89
CA ARG A 538 2.50 -13.69 16.19
C ARG A 538 2.08 -14.95 16.93
N THR A 539 2.89 -15.35 17.90
CA THR A 539 2.53 -16.38 18.87
C THR A 539 2.31 -15.73 20.23
N ILE A 540 1.07 -15.69 20.71
CA ILE A 540 0.68 -15.09 21.98
C ILE A 540 0.03 -16.17 22.84
N ASN A 541 0.54 -16.36 24.05
CA ASN A 541 0.09 -17.41 24.98
C ASN A 541 -0.02 -18.81 24.31
N GLY A 542 0.95 -19.15 23.44
CA GLY A 542 0.98 -20.42 22.70
C GLY A 542 0.03 -20.52 21.50
N GLN A 543 -0.75 -19.47 21.18
CA GLN A 543 -1.67 -19.43 20.04
C GLN A 543 -1.12 -18.57 18.91
N THR A 544 -1.29 -19.04 17.67
CA THR A 544 -1.03 -18.24 16.48
C THR A 544 -2.14 -17.22 16.28
N VAL A 545 -1.78 -15.94 16.21
CA VAL A 545 -2.70 -14.81 16.04
C VAL A 545 -2.17 -13.88 14.94
N ARG A 546 -3.07 -13.11 14.34
CA ARG A 546 -2.74 -12.09 13.35
C ARG A 546 -3.24 -10.74 13.80
N TYR A 547 -2.34 -9.79 13.83
CA TYR A 547 -2.62 -8.43 14.24
C TYR A 547 -2.39 -7.47 13.09
N ILE A 548 -3.24 -6.45 13.03
CA ILE A 548 -2.99 -5.28 12.22
C ILE A 548 -2.22 -4.28 13.06
N GLU A 549 -1.11 -3.82 12.53
CA GLU A 549 -0.20 -2.92 13.21
C GLU A 549 0.15 -1.74 12.31
N ARG A 550 0.26 -0.54 12.88
CA ARG A 550 0.61 0.69 12.16
C ARG A 550 1.99 1.14 12.61
N LEU A 551 2.91 1.37 11.69
CA LEU A 551 4.20 1.98 12.02
C LEU A 551 3.97 3.36 12.65
N SER A 552 4.55 3.61 13.82
CA SER A 552 4.42 4.91 14.48
C SER A 552 5.22 5.97 13.74
N SER A 553 4.80 7.23 13.85
CA SER A 553 5.61 8.33 13.38
C SER A 553 6.90 8.42 14.21
N ARG A 554 7.98 8.82 13.55
CA ARG A 554 9.23 9.23 14.22
C ARG A 554 9.26 10.74 14.47
N LEU A 555 8.21 11.48 14.06
CA LEU A 555 8.01 12.88 14.39
C LEU A 555 7.21 12.98 15.69
N PHE A 556 7.87 13.38 16.75
CA PHE A 556 7.28 13.72 18.03
C PHE A 556 7.97 14.98 18.58
N THR A 557 7.26 15.73 19.42
CA THR A 557 7.77 17.00 19.98
C THR A 557 8.35 16.82 21.37
N ASN A 558 7.73 15.97 22.18
CA ASN A 558 8.18 15.68 23.54
C ASN A 558 8.70 14.24 23.61
N ASP A 559 9.74 14.02 24.39
CA ASP A 559 10.37 12.69 24.55
C ASP A 559 9.42 11.66 25.16
N GLU A 560 8.41 12.10 25.91
CA GLU A 560 7.35 11.23 26.46
C GLU A 560 6.47 10.60 25.38
N ASP A 561 6.41 11.19 24.17
CA ASP A 561 5.66 10.70 23.03
C ASP A 561 6.47 9.72 22.14
N ALA A 562 7.72 9.43 22.52
CA ALA A 562 8.63 8.56 21.77
C ALA A 562 8.14 7.11 21.74
N PHE A 563 7.65 6.65 20.58
CA PHE A 563 7.06 5.32 20.45
C PHE A 563 8.02 4.32 19.77
N PHE A 564 8.82 3.60 20.57
CA PHE A 564 9.82 2.62 20.11
C PHE A 564 9.58 1.21 20.68
N VAL A 565 8.34 0.75 20.60
CA VAL A 565 7.91 -0.61 20.98
C VAL A 565 7.03 -1.23 19.89
N ASP A 566 7.13 -2.54 19.68
CA ASP A 566 6.31 -3.25 18.69
C ASP A 566 4.99 -3.73 19.27
N CYS A 567 3.94 -3.75 18.45
CA CYS A 567 2.60 -4.17 18.84
C CYS A 567 2.08 -3.45 20.11
N GLY A 568 2.52 -2.20 20.30
CA GLY A 568 2.33 -1.48 21.55
C GLY A 568 1.02 -0.70 21.61
N LEU A 569 0.65 -0.32 22.83
CA LEU A 569 -0.42 0.62 23.14
C LEU A 569 0.12 1.78 23.98
N SER A 570 -0.58 2.91 23.91
CA SER A 570 -0.27 4.11 24.70
C SER A 570 -1.40 4.40 25.69
N TYR A 571 -1.03 4.83 26.88
CA TYR A 571 -1.89 5.57 27.79
C TYR A 571 -1.43 7.02 27.81
N ASP A 572 -2.37 7.95 27.72
CA ASP A 572 -2.11 9.39 27.80
C ASP A 572 -3.08 10.02 28.80
N GLY A 573 -2.56 10.34 29.97
CA GLY A 573 -3.28 10.97 31.07
C GLY A 573 -3.34 12.49 30.99
N ARG A 574 -2.70 13.11 29.99
CA ARG A 574 -2.66 14.57 29.84
C ARG A 574 -4.06 15.11 29.59
N ASN A 575 -4.41 16.20 30.26
CA ASN A 575 -5.67 16.87 30.00
C ASN A 575 -5.60 17.65 28.68
N THR A 576 -6.28 17.12 27.67
CA THR A 576 -6.47 17.79 26.37
C THR A 576 -7.79 18.57 26.27
N SER A 577 -8.59 18.57 27.34
CA SER A 577 -9.89 19.24 27.39
C SER A 577 -9.83 20.60 28.10
N SER A 578 -10.94 21.35 28.08
CA SER A 578 -11.07 22.60 28.84
C SER A 578 -11.32 22.39 30.35
N ARG A 579 -11.30 21.15 30.85
CA ARG A 579 -11.49 20.84 32.26
C ARG A 579 -10.33 21.39 33.09
N THR A 580 -10.67 21.97 34.22
CA THR A 580 -9.70 22.49 35.18
C THR A 580 -9.72 21.66 36.45
N MET A 581 -8.56 21.56 37.09
CA MET A 581 -8.44 21.07 38.47
C MET A 581 -8.02 22.22 39.39
N THR A 582 -8.53 22.21 40.61
CA THR A 582 -8.23 23.21 41.63
C THR A 582 -7.88 22.54 42.95
N ILE A 583 -6.71 22.87 43.49
CA ILE A 583 -6.27 22.47 44.83
C ILE A 583 -6.77 23.53 45.81
N SER A 584 -7.48 23.12 46.86
CA SER A 584 -8.08 24.05 47.84
C SER A 584 -7.83 23.63 49.29
N GLY A 585 -8.27 24.44 50.25
CA GLY A 585 -8.34 24.05 51.66
C GLY A 585 -7.10 24.25 52.52
N GLY A 586 -5.98 24.73 51.96
CA GLY A 586 -4.77 25.01 52.75
C GLY A 586 -4.72 26.43 53.36
N THR A 587 -3.89 26.59 54.40
CA THR A 587 -3.62 27.87 55.07
C THR A 587 -2.11 28.10 55.23
N GLY A 588 -1.62 29.31 54.96
CA GLY A 588 -0.18 29.62 55.08
C GLY A 588 0.65 28.87 54.04
N ASP A 589 1.70 28.17 54.49
CA ASP A 589 2.47 27.25 53.65
C ASP A 589 1.75 25.90 53.55
N TRP A 590 1.27 25.60 52.35
CA TRP A 590 0.53 24.37 52.07
C TRP A 590 1.51 23.18 52.08
N SER A 591 1.72 22.63 53.29
CA SER A 591 2.63 21.52 53.58
C SER A 591 2.25 20.22 52.88
N TYR A 592 3.22 19.48 52.36
CA TYR A 592 3.07 18.14 51.78
C TYR A 592 2.60 17.07 52.77
N GLN A 593 2.68 17.35 54.06
CA GLN A 593 2.29 16.44 55.14
C GLN A 593 0.76 16.45 55.41
N VAL A 594 0.02 17.29 54.70
CA VAL A 594 -1.43 17.47 54.84
C VAL A 594 -2.12 17.04 53.55
N ASP A 595 -3.32 16.47 53.68
CA ASP A 595 -4.14 16.09 52.55
C ASP A 595 -5.02 17.26 52.11
N TYR A 596 -5.09 17.50 50.79
CA TYR A 596 -5.86 18.60 50.22
C TYR A 596 -6.99 18.10 49.33
N PRO A 597 -8.16 18.75 49.37
CA PRO A 597 -9.18 18.55 48.36
C PRO A 597 -8.72 19.08 47.00
N VAL A 598 -8.84 18.23 45.98
CA VAL A 598 -8.72 18.59 44.57
C VAL A 598 -10.08 18.39 43.90
N THR A 599 -10.59 19.45 43.27
CA THR A 599 -11.86 19.43 42.55
C THR A 599 -11.63 19.58 41.06
N VAL A 600 -12.40 18.87 40.24
CA VAL A 600 -12.37 18.97 38.77
C VAL A 600 -13.65 19.62 38.23
N SER A 601 -13.52 20.46 37.22
CA SER A 601 -14.64 21.10 36.53
C SER A 601 -15.17 20.25 35.37
N GLY A 602 -16.32 20.62 34.81
CA GLY A 602 -16.88 19.97 33.62
C GLY A 602 -17.62 18.65 33.89
N GLY A 603 -18.03 18.38 35.13
CA GLY A 603 -18.85 17.23 35.52
C GLY A 603 -18.05 16.02 36.02
N ALA A 604 -18.68 14.85 36.04
CA ALA A 604 -18.09 13.62 36.57
C ALA A 604 -16.75 13.26 35.87
N TYR A 605 -15.79 12.81 36.68
CA TYR A 605 -14.47 12.37 36.22
C TYR A 605 -13.91 11.27 37.12
N PHE A 606 -13.97 11.46 38.45
CA PHE A 606 -13.37 10.52 39.40
C PHE A 606 -14.30 9.35 39.70
N VAL A 607 -13.71 8.18 39.87
CA VAL A 607 -14.37 6.93 40.28
C VAL A 607 -13.61 6.30 41.44
N ASN A 608 -14.26 5.47 42.26
CA ASN A 608 -13.63 4.87 43.45
C ASN A 608 -12.37 4.04 43.15
N THR A 609 -12.22 3.54 41.92
CA THR A 609 -11.01 2.82 41.47
C THR A 609 -9.82 3.76 41.20
N ASP A 610 -9.98 5.07 41.35
CA ASP A 610 -8.91 6.07 41.22
C ASP A 610 -8.09 6.23 42.50
N VAL A 611 -8.52 5.66 43.62
CA VAL A 611 -7.71 5.63 44.84
C VAL A 611 -6.41 4.89 44.56
N GLY A 612 -5.28 5.54 44.90
CA GLY A 612 -3.93 5.05 44.59
C GLY A 612 -3.39 5.48 43.22
N ALA A 613 -4.19 6.12 42.36
CA ALA A 613 -3.66 6.86 41.21
C ALA A 613 -3.07 8.20 41.67
N GLN A 614 -2.35 8.87 40.76
CA GLN A 614 -1.68 10.12 41.05
C GLN A 614 -2.15 11.23 40.10
N ILE A 615 -2.35 12.44 40.62
CA ILE A 615 -2.59 13.63 39.82
C ILE A 615 -1.30 14.43 39.81
N GLN A 616 -0.81 14.75 38.62
CA GLN A 616 0.40 15.52 38.44
C GLN A 616 0.06 16.88 37.84
N PHE A 617 0.68 17.92 38.38
CA PHE A 617 0.52 19.31 37.96
C PHE A 617 1.88 19.87 37.53
N PRO A 618 2.15 19.95 36.22
CA PRO A 618 3.34 20.63 35.73
C PRO A 618 3.22 22.15 35.97
N TYR A 619 4.26 22.77 36.51
CA TYR A 619 4.32 24.19 36.82
C TYR A 619 5.75 24.75 36.63
N THR A 620 5.87 26.05 36.42
CA THR A 620 7.18 26.72 36.37
C THR A 620 7.57 27.15 37.79
N GLY A 621 8.72 26.65 38.26
CA GLY A 621 9.38 27.11 39.47
C GLY A 621 10.64 27.92 39.16
N THR A 622 11.42 28.19 40.20
CA THR A 622 12.73 28.84 40.09
C THR A 622 13.80 27.90 40.63
N ASP A 623 14.95 27.88 39.96
CA ASP A 623 16.17 27.22 40.42
C ASP A 623 16.74 28.00 41.63
N PRO A 624 16.96 27.37 42.79
CA PRO A 624 17.52 28.04 43.97
C PRO A 624 18.93 28.62 43.76
N ASP A 625 19.73 28.03 42.87
CA ASP A 625 21.14 28.36 42.68
C ASP A 625 21.34 29.39 41.56
N THR A 626 20.58 29.26 40.47
CA THR A 626 20.72 30.14 39.28
C THR A 626 19.64 31.21 39.20
N ASN A 627 18.55 31.08 39.96
CA ASN A 627 17.35 31.93 39.90
C ASN A 627 16.62 31.91 38.54
N GLU A 628 16.94 30.95 37.67
CA GLU A 628 16.31 30.79 36.36
C GLU A 628 14.98 30.01 36.46
N PRO A 629 14.02 30.23 35.54
CA PRO A 629 12.80 29.44 35.47
C PRO A 629 13.12 27.97 35.14
N VAL A 630 12.57 27.05 35.92
CA VAL A 630 12.71 25.61 35.70
C VAL A 630 11.34 24.94 35.68
N ALA A 631 11.17 23.96 34.80
CA ALA A 631 10.00 23.09 34.82
C ALA A 631 10.03 22.26 36.11
N LYS A 632 8.91 22.19 36.81
CA LYS A 632 8.73 21.37 38.01
C LYS A 632 7.38 20.69 37.94
N GLU A 633 7.26 19.58 38.67
CA GLU A 633 6.02 18.85 38.76
C GLU A 633 5.60 18.66 40.22
N LEU A 634 4.34 18.97 40.52
CA LEU A 634 3.71 18.65 41.79
C LEU A 634 2.92 17.35 41.60
N ARG A 635 3.31 16.30 42.33
CA ARG A 635 2.70 14.97 42.23
C ARG A 635 1.86 14.71 43.47
N GLY A 636 0.62 14.26 43.29
CA GLY A 636 -0.31 14.04 44.38
C GLY A 636 -1.04 12.70 44.31
N ASP A 637 -0.86 11.86 45.31
CA ASP A 637 -1.50 10.55 45.39
C ASP A 637 -2.95 10.68 45.89
N ILE A 638 -3.89 10.07 45.17
CA ILE A 638 -5.32 10.08 45.53
C ILE A 638 -5.55 9.15 46.72
N ILE A 639 -5.87 9.73 47.88
CA ILE A 639 -6.12 9.01 49.13
C ILE A 639 -7.57 8.56 49.23
N SER A 640 -8.51 9.39 48.76
CA SER A 640 -9.94 9.03 48.73
C SER A 640 -10.70 9.84 47.68
N VAL A 641 -11.80 9.27 47.20
CA VAL A 641 -12.74 9.94 46.30
C VAL A 641 -13.93 10.41 47.12
N THR A 642 -14.12 11.72 47.23
CA THR A 642 -15.20 12.33 48.02
C THR A 642 -16.47 12.53 47.21
N SER A 643 -16.34 12.73 45.89
CA SER A 643 -17.44 12.70 44.92
C SER A 643 -16.91 12.36 43.53
N ASN A 644 -17.79 12.20 42.55
CA ASN A 644 -17.37 12.05 41.16
C ASN A 644 -16.68 13.30 40.56
N THR A 645 -16.59 14.41 41.30
CA THR A 645 -15.91 15.65 40.91
C THR A 645 -14.85 16.11 41.92
N ALA A 646 -14.58 15.34 42.97
CA ALA A 646 -13.66 15.73 44.03
C ALA A 646 -12.93 14.53 44.64
N VAL A 647 -11.65 14.73 44.92
CA VAL A 647 -10.77 13.76 45.59
C VAL A 647 -9.98 14.45 46.68
N VAL A 648 -9.46 13.65 47.61
CA VAL A 648 -8.49 14.07 48.63
C VAL A 648 -7.13 13.52 48.25
N VAL A 649 -6.13 14.39 48.17
CA VAL A 649 -4.82 14.11 47.59
C VAL A 649 -3.70 14.46 48.58
N ARG A 650 -2.68 13.60 48.66
CA ARG A 650 -1.44 13.87 49.39
C ARG A 650 -0.31 14.17 48.42
N PHE A 651 0.30 15.35 48.55
CA PHE A 651 1.36 15.77 47.62
C PHE A 651 2.76 15.32 48.06
N ASN A 652 3.65 15.14 47.10
CA ASN A 652 5.06 14.80 47.32
C ASN A 652 5.90 15.98 47.82
N ARG A 653 5.42 17.22 47.65
CA ARG A 653 6.07 18.47 48.08
C ARG A 653 5.03 19.54 48.41
N ASN A 654 5.48 20.62 49.03
CA ASN A 654 4.58 21.73 49.38
C ASN A 654 3.91 22.28 48.11
N VAL A 655 2.61 22.56 48.19
CA VAL A 655 1.87 23.09 47.04
C VAL A 655 2.43 24.49 46.74
N PRO A 656 2.95 24.74 45.52
CA PRO A 656 3.56 26.00 45.18
C PRO A 656 2.49 27.11 45.06
N PRO A 657 2.81 28.37 45.39
CA PRO A 657 1.84 29.47 45.37
C PRO A 657 1.04 29.59 44.05
N VAL A 658 1.68 29.29 42.92
CA VAL A 658 1.07 29.35 41.57
C VAL A 658 -0.08 28.34 41.36
N LEU A 659 -0.19 27.29 42.19
CA LEU A 659 -1.26 26.29 42.12
C LEU A 659 -2.31 26.42 43.24
N ARG A 660 -2.09 27.27 44.25
CA ARG A 660 -2.97 27.38 45.43
C ARG A 660 -4.27 28.11 45.08
N ASN A 661 -5.42 27.43 45.17
CA ASN A 661 -6.74 27.96 44.78
C ASN A 661 -6.81 28.45 43.32
N VAL A 662 -5.92 27.95 42.45
CA VAL A 662 -5.89 28.29 41.03
C VAL A 662 -6.54 27.16 40.24
N ALA A 663 -7.46 27.50 39.35
CA ALA A 663 -7.99 26.55 38.37
C ALA A 663 -7.02 26.43 37.20
N THR A 664 -6.39 25.27 37.06
CA THR A 664 -5.43 25.00 35.98
C THR A 664 -5.97 23.95 35.02
N THR A 665 -5.75 24.15 33.73
CA THR A 665 -5.97 23.13 32.69
C THR A 665 -4.78 22.21 32.50
N ASN A 666 -3.59 22.62 32.96
CA ASN A 666 -2.36 21.84 32.86
C ASN A 666 -2.25 20.87 34.04
N TRP A 667 -2.83 19.68 33.86
CA TRP A 667 -2.78 18.57 34.80
C TRP A 667 -2.82 17.25 34.03
N GLN A 668 -2.31 16.20 34.65
CA GLN A 668 -2.32 14.85 34.07
C GLN A 668 -2.61 13.78 35.12
N MET A 669 -3.32 12.73 34.70
CA MET A 669 -3.66 11.58 35.52
C MET A 669 -2.63 10.46 35.31
N ALA A 670 -1.83 10.18 36.33
CA ALA A 670 -0.86 9.11 36.33
C ALA A 670 -1.40 7.84 37.00
N ARG A 671 -1.08 6.68 36.42
CA ARG A 671 -1.52 5.36 36.89
C ARG A 671 -0.31 4.45 37.08
N GLN A 672 -0.42 3.53 38.03
CA GLN A 672 0.61 2.52 38.23
C GLN A 672 0.30 1.19 37.51
N THR A 673 -0.98 0.85 37.34
CA THR A 673 -1.40 -0.40 36.68
C THR A 673 -2.16 -0.11 35.40
N PHE A 674 -1.77 -0.78 34.33
CA PHE A 674 -2.33 -0.62 32.99
C PHE A 674 -2.90 -1.96 32.51
N SER A 675 -4.22 -2.00 32.30
CA SER A 675 -4.94 -3.14 31.74
C SER A 675 -5.24 -2.94 30.24
N GLY A 676 -5.71 -3.98 29.56
CA GLY A 676 -6.07 -3.92 28.13
C GLY A 676 -4.98 -4.45 27.19
N LEU A 677 -3.94 -5.07 27.75
CA LEU A 677 -2.80 -5.65 27.04
C LEU A 677 -3.00 -7.14 26.74
N ALA A 678 -4.23 -7.62 26.64
CA ALA A 678 -4.52 -9.04 26.41
C ALA A 678 -3.89 -9.57 25.11
N HIS A 679 -3.63 -8.70 24.13
CA HIS A 679 -2.96 -9.05 22.89
C HIS A 679 -1.47 -9.38 23.07
N LEU A 680 -0.88 -9.05 24.23
CA LEU A 680 0.51 -9.32 24.61
C LEU A 680 0.63 -10.30 25.78
N GLU A 681 -0.41 -11.06 26.11
CA GLU A 681 -0.41 -11.95 27.28
C GLU A 681 0.79 -12.92 27.28
N GLY A 682 1.49 -12.97 28.41
CA GLY A 682 2.68 -13.81 28.62
C GLY A 682 3.94 -13.30 27.92
N GLN A 683 3.90 -12.17 27.22
CA GLN A 683 5.07 -11.55 26.60
C GLN A 683 5.81 -10.64 27.59
N THR A 684 7.13 -10.58 27.46
CA THR A 684 7.96 -9.54 28.09
C THR A 684 7.88 -8.27 27.25
N VAL A 685 7.62 -7.14 27.91
CA VAL A 685 7.42 -5.83 27.27
C VAL A 685 8.46 -4.82 27.73
N ASN A 686 8.86 -3.95 26.79
CA ASN A 686 9.53 -2.69 27.09
C ASN A 686 8.48 -1.63 27.40
N ILE A 687 8.85 -0.70 28.27
CA ILE A 687 7.95 0.33 28.76
C ILE A 687 8.68 1.67 28.80
N LEU A 688 8.12 2.67 28.14
CA LEU A 688 8.48 4.07 28.33
C LEU A 688 7.38 4.72 29.19
N SER A 689 7.75 5.40 30.27
CA SER A 689 6.84 6.08 31.18
C SER A 689 7.39 7.48 31.47
N ASP A 690 6.65 8.52 31.09
CA ASP A 690 7.04 9.93 31.28
C ASP A 690 8.49 10.20 30.84
N ALA A 691 8.81 9.80 29.60
CA ALA A 691 10.15 9.88 28.99
C ALA A 691 11.28 9.11 29.72
N SER A 692 10.94 8.25 30.68
CA SER A 692 11.86 7.38 31.42
C SER A 692 11.65 5.92 31.08
N VAL A 693 12.74 5.15 31.05
CA VAL A 693 12.68 3.71 30.77
C VAL A 693 12.32 2.97 32.05
N GLU A 694 11.23 2.22 32.01
CA GLU A 694 10.80 1.35 33.11
C GLU A 694 11.40 -0.06 32.93
N PRO A 695 11.75 -0.76 34.03
CA PRO A 695 12.20 -2.14 33.94
C PRO A 695 11.19 -3.03 33.22
N GLN A 696 11.69 -3.92 32.35
CA GLN A 696 10.84 -4.85 31.60
C GLN A 696 9.90 -5.63 32.53
N LYS A 697 8.64 -5.75 32.12
CA LYS A 697 7.61 -6.52 32.84
C LYS A 697 7.06 -7.62 31.93
N THR A 698 6.47 -8.65 32.52
CA THR A 698 5.70 -9.66 31.78
C THR A 698 4.21 -9.38 31.92
N VAL A 699 3.50 -9.34 30.80
CA VAL A 699 2.04 -9.11 30.82
C VAL A 699 1.35 -10.33 31.45
N THR A 700 0.58 -10.08 32.50
CA THR A 700 -0.17 -11.11 33.23
C THR A 700 -1.60 -10.64 33.43
N GLY A 701 -2.59 -11.45 33.01
CA GLY A 701 -4.01 -11.08 33.11
C GLY A 701 -4.37 -9.86 32.26
N GLY A 702 -3.66 -9.65 31.16
CA GLY A 702 -3.82 -8.50 30.26
C GLY A 702 -3.38 -7.17 30.88
N ALA A 703 -2.52 -7.20 31.91
CA ALA A 703 -2.06 -6.00 32.60
C ALA A 703 -0.57 -6.03 32.96
N VAL A 704 -0.03 -4.83 33.22
CA VAL A 704 1.30 -4.61 33.83
C VAL A 704 1.20 -3.55 34.92
N THR A 705 2.07 -3.67 35.93
CA THR A 705 2.20 -2.70 37.02
C THR A 705 3.62 -2.12 37.02
N LEU A 706 3.71 -0.80 36.95
CA LEU A 706 4.96 -0.03 36.97
C LEU A 706 5.51 0.15 38.38
N GLU A 707 6.78 0.54 38.50
CA GLU A 707 7.37 0.83 39.81
C GLU A 707 6.92 2.17 40.37
N SER A 708 6.68 3.15 39.48
CA SER A 708 6.08 4.45 39.82
C SER A 708 4.86 4.76 38.92
N PRO A 709 3.88 5.56 39.38
CA PRO A 709 2.77 5.99 38.54
C PRO A 709 3.25 6.84 37.35
N GLY A 710 2.80 6.50 36.14
CA GLY A 710 3.13 7.21 34.90
C GLY A 710 1.92 7.89 34.25
N ALA A 711 2.10 9.09 33.69
CA ALA A 711 1.05 9.86 33.02
C ALA A 711 0.98 9.60 31.51
N VAL A 712 2.13 9.53 30.83
CA VAL A 712 2.26 9.16 29.42
C VAL A 712 3.07 7.88 29.36
N VAL A 713 2.43 6.77 29.00
CA VAL A 713 3.02 5.43 29.08
C VAL A 713 2.86 4.71 27.76
N HIS A 714 3.93 4.10 27.27
CA HIS A 714 3.96 3.30 26.05
C HIS A 714 4.48 1.90 26.38
N ILE A 715 3.66 0.88 26.11
CA ILE A 715 3.95 -0.51 26.47
C ILE A 715 3.86 -1.37 25.23
N GLY A 716 4.90 -2.15 24.95
CA GLY A 716 4.90 -3.08 23.81
C GLY A 716 6.12 -3.99 23.78
N LEU A 717 6.23 -4.79 22.74
CA LEU A 717 7.32 -5.74 22.56
C LEU A 717 8.66 -5.01 22.34
N PRO A 718 9.76 -5.54 22.88
CA PRO A 718 11.08 -4.92 22.76
C PRO A 718 11.58 -4.95 21.31
N ILE A 719 12.31 -3.90 20.94
CA ILE A 719 13.00 -3.77 19.66
C ILE A 719 14.50 -3.74 19.95
N THR A 720 15.27 -4.56 19.25
CA THR A 720 16.74 -4.48 19.27
C THR A 720 17.20 -3.91 17.96
N ALA A 721 17.68 -2.66 17.97
CA ALA A 721 18.31 -2.04 16.82
C ALA A 721 19.83 -2.20 16.94
N GLU A 722 20.47 -2.74 15.90
CA GLU A 722 21.92 -2.93 15.86
C GLU A 722 22.46 -2.69 14.46
N PHE A 723 23.52 -1.88 14.37
CA PHE A 723 24.34 -1.82 13.16
C PHE A 723 25.82 -2.08 13.46
N GLU A 724 26.52 -2.53 12.43
CA GLU A 724 27.95 -2.82 12.48
C GLU A 724 28.64 -2.22 11.26
N THR A 725 29.71 -1.46 11.48
CA THR A 725 30.51 -0.89 10.41
C THR A 725 31.28 -1.98 9.65
N LEU A 726 31.67 -1.67 8.41
CA LEU A 726 32.64 -2.49 7.69
C LEU A 726 34.05 -2.28 8.27
N ASP A 727 34.96 -3.17 7.88
CA ASP A 727 36.37 -3.06 8.27
C ASP A 727 36.96 -1.76 7.73
N ILE A 728 37.53 -0.94 8.62
CA ILE A 728 38.12 0.37 8.30
C ILE A 728 39.25 0.19 7.28
N ASN A 729 39.14 0.90 6.17
CA ASN A 729 40.20 0.97 5.16
C ASN A 729 40.29 2.40 4.58
N ILE A 730 41.52 2.87 4.34
CA ILE A 730 41.79 4.22 3.83
C ILE A 730 42.22 4.12 2.37
N ASN A 731 41.46 4.77 1.48
CA ASN A 731 41.79 4.77 0.05
C ASN A 731 43.11 5.50 -0.22
N GLY A 732 43.93 4.93 -1.09
CA GLY A 732 45.23 5.49 -1.45
C GLY A 732 46.34 5.22 -0.44
N GLN A 733 46.08 4.44 0.62
CA GLN A 733 47.09 3.95 1.56
C GLN A 733 47.24 2.43 1.48
N GLU A 734 48.24 1.88 2.18
CA GLU A 734 48.34 0.43 2.38
C GLU A 734 47.06 -0.09 3.04
N THR A 735 46.63 -1.28 2.60
CA THR A 735 45.47 -1.93 3.18
C THR A 735 45.67 -2.19 4.67
N LEU A 736 44.61 -1.97 5.45
CA LEU A 736 44.61 -2.21 6.88
C LEU A 736 43.98 -3.56 7.26
N LEU A 737 43.41 -4.28 6.28
CA LEU A 737 42.61 -5.49 6.50
C LEU A 737 43.37 -6.64 7.18
N ASP A 738 44.69 -6.74 6.96
CA ASP A 738 45.53 -7.80 7.53
C ASP A 738 46.31 -7.35 8.78
N LYS A 739 46.28 -6.05 9.09
CA LYS A 739 47.01 -5.42 10.19
C LYS A 739 46.27 -5.60 11.51
N LYS A 740 47.04 -5.69 12.60
CA LYS A 740 46.47 -5.61 13.95
C LYS A 740 46.08 -4.16 14.25
N GLN A 741 44.90 -4.00 14.82
CA GLN A 741 44.21 -2.76 15.06
C GLN A 741 43.65 -2.78 16.49
N VAL A 742 43.53 -1.60 17.09
CA VAL A 742 42.86 -1.42 18.38
C VAL A 742 42.07 -0.12 18.35
N ILE A 743 40.82 -0.16 18.81
CA ILE A 743 39.87 0.97 18.80
C ILE A 743 39.45 1.29 20.25
N PRO A 744 40.28 2.01 21.02
CA PRO A 744 40.01 2.27 22.44
C PRO A 744 38.81 3.19 22.68
N THR A 745 38.44 4.01 21.68
CA THR A 745 37.27 4.89 21.77
C THR A 745 36.57 5.00 20.44
N VAL A 746 35.25 5.18 20.49
CA VAL A 746 34.46 5.61 19.35
C VAL A 746 33.73 6.91 19.69
N THR A 747 33.85 7.89 18.81
CA THR A 747 33.01 9.08 18.85
C THR A 747 31.90 8.94 17.83
N MET A 748 30.67 9.28 18.17
CA MET A 748 29.54 9.30 17.24
C MET A 748 28.99 10.72 17.16
N VAL A 749 28.56 11.13 15.97
CA VAL A 749 27.74 12.33 15.81
C VAL A 749 26.29 11.88 15.83
N VAL A 750 25.53 12.35 16.82
CA VAL A 750 24.15 11.95 17.05
C VAL A 750 23.22 13.16 17.10
N ASN A 751 21.93 12.91 16.91
CA ASN A 751 20.89 13.93 16.96
C ASN A 751 19.66 13.36 17.68
N ALA A 752 19.19 14.05 18.72
CA ALA A 752 18.02 13.63 19.51
C ALA A 752 18.07 12.12 19.85
N SER A 753 19.08 11.73 20.63
CA SER A 753 19.41 10.31 20.86
C SER A 753 19.66 10.00 22.33
N ARG A 754 19.18 8.85 22.79
CA ARG A 754 19.39 8.31 24.14
C ARG A 754 19.69 6.81 24.11
N GLY A 755 20.14 6.23 25.22
CA GLY A 755 20.33 4.77 25.38
C GLY A 755 21.36 4.17 24.41
N ILE A 756 22.49 4.86 24.19
CA ILE A 756 23.48 4.48 23.19
C ILE A 756 24.45 3.44 23.74
N TRP A 757 24.55 2.30 23.07
CA TRP A 757 25.53 1.27 23.39
C TRP A 757 26.51 1.04 22.25
N ALA A 758 27.80 0.87 22.55
CA ALA A 758 28.83 0.58 21.56
C ALA A 758 29.80 -0.51 22.00
N THR A 759 30.39 -1.22 21.03
CA THR A 759 31.45 -2.22 21.25
C THR A 759 32.28 -2.46 19.99
N THR A 760 33.39 -3.20 20.13
CA THR A 760 34.08 -3.86 19.01
C THR A 760 33.59 -5.31 18.86
N PRO A 761 33.73 -5.96 17.69
CA PRO A 761 33.30 -7.35 17.52
C PRO A 761 33.89 -8.30 18.58
N GLY A 762 33.03 -9.01 19.31
CA GLY A 762 33.42 -9.92 20.39
C GLY A 762 33.78 -9.26 21.72
N GLY A 763 33.70 -7.92 21.80
CA GLY A 763 33.94 -7.15 23.02
C GLY A 763 32.71 -7.04 23.94
N THR A 764 32.94 -6.40 25.09
CA THR A 764 31.87 -6.03 26.04
C THR A 764 31.13 -4.79 25.53
N TRP A 765 29.82 -4.73 25.76
CA TRP A 765 29.02 -3.57 25.41
C TRP A 765 29.14 -2.48 26.48
N TYR A 766 29.44 -1.25 26.05
CA TYR A 766 29.52 -0.08 26.91
C TYR A 766 28.40 0.89 26.57
N GLU A 767 27.73 1.38 27.60
CA GLU A 767 26.70 2.42 27.49
C GLU A 767 27.36 3.80 27.53
N TYR A 768 26.81 4.76 26.78
CA TYR A 768 27.12 6.17 26.92
C TYR A 768 26.37 6.73 28.16
N PRO A 769 27.07 7.10 29.24
CA PRO A 769 26.43 7.72 30.40
C PRO A 769 26.00 9.14 30.02
N GLN A 770 24.71 9.42 30.12
CA GLN A 770 24.12 10.64 29.53
C GLN A 770 23.60 11.67 30.55
N ARG A 771 23.59 11.33 31.86
CA ARG A 771 23.13 12.25 32.90
C ARG A 771 24.27 13.16 33.37
N GLU A 772 24.12 14.48 33.24
CA GLU A 772 25.14 15.45 33.66
C GLU A 772 24.61 16.46 34.71
N PHE A 773 23.52 17.19 34.43
CA PHE A 773 23.08 18.34 35.24
C PHE A 773 21.56 18.39 35.50
N GLU A 774 20.79 17.41 35.03
CA GLU A 774 19.34 17.39 35.14
C GLU A 774 18.85 17.25 36.59
N PHE A 775 17.72 17.88 36.92
CA PHE A 775 17.11 17.75 38.25
C PHE A 775 16.75 16.27 38.52
N TYR A 776 16.71 15.87 39.80
CA TYR A 776 16.54 14.46 40.16
C TYR A 776 15.25 13.83 39.58
N ASP A 777 14.20 14.65 39.43
CA ASP A 777 12.87 14.24 38.97
C ASP A 777 12.65 14.35 37.45
N ASP A 778 13.59 14.95 36.72
CA ASP A 778 13.46 15.17 35.27
C ASP A 778 14.03 13.97 34.49
N PRO A 779 13.44 13.63 33.33
CA PRO A 779 14.02 12.64 32.43
C PRO A 779 15.39 13.12 31.94
N VAL A 780 16.23 12.16 31.53
CA VAL A 780 17.56 12.47 30.94
C VAL A 780 17.37 13.15 29.59
N ASP A 781 18.11 14.23 29.35
CA ASP A 781 18.02 14.98 28.09
C ASP A 781 18.59 14.20 26.89
N ASP A 782 18.05 14.48 25.72
CA ASP A 782 18.49 13.94 24.45
C ASP A 782 19.89 14.45 24.05
N ALA A 783 20.79 13.54 23.64
CA ALA A 783 22.13 13.89 23.20
C ALA A 783 22.09 14.34 21.74
N THR A 784 22.61 15.56 21.50
CA THR A 784 22.83 16.11 20.16
C THR A 784 24.25 16.62 20.04
N GLY A 785 24.95 16.22 18.96
CA GLY A 785 26.35 16.55 18.74
C GLY A 785 27.26 15.34 18.88
N LYS A 786 28.43 15.51 19.48
CA LYS A 786 29.47 14.46 19.57
C LYS A 786 29.38 13.73 20.90
N VAL A 787 29.16 12.43 20.87
CA VAL A 787 29.21 11.56 22.04
C VAL A 787 30.41 10.63 21.95
N GLU A 788 31.12 10.41 23.06
CA GLU A 788 32.30 9.54 23.11
C GLU A 788 32.02 8.34 24.02
N VAL A 789 32.21 7.14 23.48
CA VAL A 789 32.14 5.89 24.25
C VAL A 789 33.53 5.27 24.31
N LYS A 790 33.99 4.99 25.52
CA LYS A 790 35.24 4.27 25.77
C LYS A 790 35.00 2.78 25.63
N LEU A 791 35.85 2.10 24.87
CA LEU A 791 35.72 0.69 24.55
C LEU A 791 36.93 -0.07 25.08
N ASP A 792 36.70 -1.18 25.78
CA ASP A 792 37.76 -2.15 26.00
C ASP A 792 37.96 -2.94 24.72
N SER A 793 38.98 -2.55 23.95
CA SER A 793 39.37 -3.20 22.70
C SER A 793 40.72 -3.89 22.85
N ASN A 794 40.85 -5.03 22.18
CA ASN A 794 42.09 -5.79 22.11
C ASN A 794 42.76 -5.58 20.74
N TRP A 795 44.06 -5.86 20.67
CA TRP A 795 44.77 -5.93 19.40
C TRP A 795 44.26 -7.11 18.58
N ASP A 796 43.45 -6.83 17.57
CA ASP A 796 42.89 -7.83 16.66
C ASP A 796 42.89 -7.34 15.21
N LYS A 797 42.33 -8.12 14.28
CA LYS A 797 42.18 -7.70 12.88
C LYS A 797 40.79 -7.15 12.57
N ASN A 798 39.99 -6.84 13.60
CA ASN A 798 38.62 -6.37 13.47
C ASN A 798 38.60 -4.84 13.60
N GLY A 799 38.87 -4.14 12.51
CA GLY A 799 38.73 -2.70 12.43
C GLY A 799 37.27 -2.24 12.35
N ARG A 800 36.39 -2.69 13.25
CA ARG A 800 34.94 -2.50 13.18
C ARG A 800 34.37 -1.99 14.49
N VAL A 801 33.26 -1.26 14.40
CA VAL A 801 32.45 -0.82 15.55
C VAL A 801 31.02 -1.34 15.40
N LYS A 802 30.44 -1.77 16.51
CA LYS A 802 29.02 -2.10 16.64
C LYS A 802 28.34 -1.08 17.52
N VAL A 803 27.13 -0.68 17.13
CA VAL A 803 26.27 0.23 17.91
C VAL A 803 24.90 -0.41 18.05
N ARG A 804 24.27 -0.30 19.22
CA ARG A 804 22.92 -0.82 19.46
C ARG A 804 22.06 0.10 20.32
N GLN A 805 20.75 -0.07 20.20
CA GLN A 805 19.70 0.45 21.06
C GLN A 805 18.79 -0.71 21.48
N LEU A 806 18.50 -0.81 22.78
CA LEU A 806 17.65 -1.85 23.39
C LEU A 806 16.41 -1.29 24.07
N ASP A 807 16.48 -0.03 24.50
CA ASP A 807 15.45 0.67 25.23
C ASP A 807 14.46 1.31 24.25
N PRO A 808 13.23 1.61 24.69
CA PRO A 808 12.21 2.24 23.87
C PRO A 808 12.49 3.75 23.65
N LEU A 809 13.68 4.07 23.15
CA LEU A 809 14.21 5.42 23.01
C LEU A 809 14.71 5.70 21.57
N PRO A 810 14.72 6.97 21.13
CA PRO A 810 15.26 7.33 19.83
C PRO A 810 16.79 7.20 19.80
N LEU A 811 17.31 6.74 18.66
CA LEU A 811 18.72 6.75 18.31
C LEU A 811 18.91 7.14 16.85
N SER A 812 19.55 8.28 16.61
CA SER A 812 19.90 8.80 15.29
C SER A 812 21.40 9.04 15.21
N VAL A 813 22.11 8.21 14.43
CA VAL A 813 23.56 8.32 14.21
C VAL A 813 23.83 8.91 12.83
N LEU A 814 24.47 10.08 12.82
CA LEU A 814 24.83 10.81 11.61
C LEU A 814 26.22 10.41 11.09
N ALA A 815 27.16 10.08 11.99
CA ALA A 815 28.49 9.62 11.63
C ALA A 815 29.13 8.81 12.77
N VAL A 816 30.07 7.92 12.41
CA VAL A 816 30.87 7.14 13.38
C VAL A 816 32.35 7.47 13.17
N LEU A 817 33.06 7.74 14.26
CA LEU A 817 34.46 8.15 14.27
C LEU A 817 35.28 7.26 15.22
N PRO A 818 35.67 6.05 14.79
CA PRO A 818 36.55 5.20 15.58
C PRO A 818 37.95 5.83 15.69
N ARG A 819 38.48 5.88 16.92
CA ARG A 819 39.87 6.25 17.16
C ARG A 819 40.71 4.99 17.07
N LEU A 820 41.48 4.86 16.00
CA LEU A 820 42.21 3.65 15.65
C LEU A 820 43.70 3.80 15.93
N THR A 821 44.34 2.75 16.47
CA THR A 821 45.79 2.56 16.39
C THR A 821 46.09 1.31 15.59
N VAL A 822 46.99 1.43 14.62
CA VAL A 822 47.45 0.31 13.77
C VAL A 822 48.83 -0.15 14.24
N GLY A 823 48.98 -1.45 14.46
CA GLY A 823 50.21 -2.11 14.88
C GLY A 823 50.98 -2.70 13.70
N GLY A 824 52.26 -3.00 13.93
CA GLY A 824 53.07 -3.83 13.02
C GLY A 824 52.62 -5.30 13.06
N PHE A 825 53.05 -6.07 12.05
CA PHE A 825 52.66 -7.47 11.81
C PHE A 825 52.67 -8.38 13.05
#